data_AF-A0A952H3M9-F1
#
_entry.id   AF-A0A952H3M9-F1
#
_cell.length_a   1.000
_cell.length_b   1.000
_cell.length_c   1.000
_cell.angle_alpha   90.00
_cell.angle_beta   90.00
_cell.angle_gamma   90.00
#
_symmetry.space_group_name_H-M   'P 1'
#
loop_
_entity.id
_entity.type
_entity.pdbx_description
1 polymer ?
#
loop_
_entity_poly.entity_id
_entity_poly.type
_entity_poly.pdbx_seq_one_letter_code
_entity_poly.pdbx_strand_id
1 'polypeptide(L)'
;MTKDTPPGSEEVRIDDLLTPLEPQRDPVASPKIEELPLHEHLTPGNFEKLVARLAAPAQDGRMQAFRYGKSGSTQRGIDVIRIDAAAKKCDCYEGKRVEAVSRGNINDWVDRFLAGPHASDARSFYLCTTYRVSEHTELILEWKEVAKRLSDRGINGQLWDHEQLHQLLRKRRDIVSELFGEEVADGFCFQDEPSIELPQDEPFRDQYCQVYGHIASLQNLGVACEVALPTMRALSTSASFSFSRRELSGITIAVSGKELVRWMQWSAYANAGVQRPYALPFPGKDGKFIYAGSGARLVLTGDELSQLDWILTNAWAEFQRTSKDVLLPLQCSRFTRIQGTEAFGLISVPRGLWQVMLEFAMEFDVSKGRSPWNMFDGAPGCLKPYSETASERFMAGYHAILYAYHESGIWLPWEERVLIGWTPPTDIGGKPQSISPRGAWSAEFTHDWLRDEFIPEVLRWHVQRQTPRRKSWASWPTGDVPAPIDASELATSHAAGIASLSVVANDLAELYDCVTELQSHANARRSEVSVPAAVIRAVLKAVQRVLPFAELSTEIYLRGSLEIAPEFPLEQAVLQRIEACCKAVNYPVLDYALRGLLEVLDKARNVPRSELSHIGRLLQPVLDRYHEDVLCDLFTSE
;
A
#
# COMPACT_ATOMS: atom_id res chain seq x y z
N MET A 1 22.01 -55.85 -32.37
CA MET A 1 21.07 -54.96 -31.67
C MET A 1 21.67 -53.57 -31.70
N THR A 2 21.35 -52.84 -32.75
CA THR A 2 21.64 -51.42 -32.94
C THR A 2 20.31 -50.68 -32.82
N LYS A 3 20.26 -49.62 -32.00
CA LYS A 3 19.22 -48.60 -32.11
C LYS A 3 19.78 -47.23 -31.74
N ASP A 4 19.76 -46.38 -32.75
CA ASP A 4 19.33 -44.98 -32.73
C ASP A 4 20.09 -43.99 -31.83
N THR A 5 21.32 -43.65 -32.23
CA THR A 5 21.86 -42.30 -31.99
C THR A 5 21.60 -41.44 -33.24
N PRO A 6 21.02 -40.23 -33.12
CA PRO A 6 20.74 -39.37 -34.27
C PRO A 6 22.03 -38.92 -34.97
N PRO A 7 22.04 -38.75 -36.30
CA PRO A 7 23.21 -38.28 -37.02
C PRO A 7 23.54 -36.84 -36.62
N GLY A 8 24.78 -36.62 -36.15
CA GLY A 8 25.26 -35.33 -35.63
C GLY A 8 25.32 -35.23 -34.10
N SER A 9 25.07 -36.32 -33.36
CA SER A 9 25.24 -36.36 -31.91
C SER A 9 26.65 -36.84 -31.52
N GLU A 10 27.32 -36.04 -30.70
CA GLU A 10 28.62 -36.35 -30.07
C GLU A 10 28.36 -36.72 -28.61
N GLU A 11 29.01 -37.77 -28.11
CA GLU A 11 28.87 -38.20 -26.71
C GLU A 11 29.72 -37.29 -25.81
N VAL A 12 29.06 -36.31 -25.19
CA VAL A 12 29.70 -35.35 -24.26
C VAL A 12 29.62 -35.89 -22.84
N ARG A 13 30.71 -35.81 -22.07
CA ARG A 13 30.72 -36.26 -20.66
C ARG A 13 29.82 -35.33 -19.85
N ILE A 14 29.04 -35.89 -18.93
CA ILE A 14 28.09 -35.12 -18.12
C ILE A 14 28.81 -34.00 -17.33
N ASP A 15 30.07 -34.21 -16.95
CA ASP A 15 30.90 -33.22 -16.26
C ASP A 15 31.17 -31.97 -17.11
N ASP A 16 31.22 -32.10 -18.44
CA ASP A 16 31.39 -30.97 -19.39
C ASP A 16 30.08 -30.19 -19.59
N LEU A 17 28.93 -30.78 -19.28
CA LEU A 17 27.62 -30.11 -19.25
C LEU A 17 27.29 -29.51 -17.87
N LEU A 18 28.05 -29.92 -16.84
CA LEU A 18 27.96 -29.40 -15.47
C LEU A 18 29.01 -28.32 -15.19
N THR A 19 29.85 -27.97 -16.17
CA THR A 19 30.71 -26.77 -16.10
C THR A 19 29.83 -25.53 -15.86
N PRO A 20 30.25 -24.57 -15.01
CA PRO A 20 29.46 -23.39 -14.70
C PRO A 20 29.03 -22.65 -15.97
N LEU A 21 27.74 -22.33 -16.07
CA LEU A 21 27.18 -21.59 -17.20
C LEU A 21 27.90 -20.24 -17.36
N GLU A 22 28.29 -19.91 -18.59
CA GLU A 22 28.78 -18.57 -18.90
C GLU A 22 27.62 -17.56 -18.72
N PRO A 23 27.84 -16.45 -17.99
CA PRO A 23 26.79 -15.47 -17.75
C PRO A 23 26.37 -14.81 -19.06
N GLN A 24 25.11 -15.02 -19.48
CA GLN A 24 24.52 -14.31 -20.60
C GLN A 24 24.22 -12.86 -20.20
N ARG A 25 24.86 -11.90 -20.88
CA ARG A 25 24.57 -10.48 -20.74
C ARG A 25 23.51 -10.06 -21.76
N ASP A 26 22.23 -10.17 -21.36
CA ASP A 26 21.13 -9.27 -21.79
C ASP A 26 19.86 -9.54 -20.95
N PRO A 27 18.92 -8.57 -20.83
CA PRO A 27 18.68 -7.93 -19.53
C PRO A 27 17.45 -8.49 -18.79
N VAL A 28 17.65 -8.91 -17.54
CA VAL A 28 16.59 -8.82 -16.53
C VAL A 28 16.36 -7.34 -16.25
N ALA A 29 15.10 -6.88 -16.24
CA ALA A 29 14.70 -5.46 -16.27
C ALA A 29 15.15 -4.59 -15.06
N SER A 30 15.89 -5.16 -14.11
CA SER A 30 16.68 -4.45 -13.11
C SER A 30 17.83 -5.37 -12.67
N PRO A 31 19.03 -5.32 -13.28
CA PRO A 31 20.16 -6.05 -12.70
C PRO A 31 20.37 -5.54 -11.27
N LYS A 32 20.45 -6.45 -10.30
CA LYS A 32 20.83 -6.09 -8.93
C LYS A 32 22.14 -5.33 -8.99
N ILE A 33 22.28 -4.30 -8.15
CA ILE A 33 23.52 -3.55 -8.03
C ILE A 33 24.60 -4.56 -7.62
N GLU A 34 25.62 -4.72 -8.48
CA GLU A 34 26.65 -5.74 -8.25
C GLU A 34 27.60 -5.31 -7.13
N GLU A 35 27.95 -4.02 -7.08
CA GLU A 35 28.96 -3.47 -6.17
C GLU A 35 28.55 -2.10 -5.61
N LEU A 36 29.00 -1.81 -4.39
CA LEU A 36 28.82 -0.52 -3.72
C LEU A 36 30.14 0.29 -3.80
N PRO A 37 30.07 1.63 -3.91
CA PRO A 37 31.26 2.49 -4.01
C PRO A 37 31.95 2.68 -2.65
N LEU A 38 32.47 1.59 -2.06
CA LEU A 38 33.04 1.57 -0.71
C LEU A 38 34.27 2.46 -0.55
N HIS A 39 35.09 2.65 -1.60
CA HIS A 39 36.27 3.52 -1.53
C HIS A 39 35.92 5.00 -1.74
N GLU A 40 35.14 5.27 -2.80
CA GLU A 40 34.86 6.61 -3.30
C GLU A 40 33.91 7.40 -2.39
N HIS A 41 32.91 6.73 -1.80
CA HIS A 41 31.82 7.39 -1.08
C HIS A 41 31.94 7.29 0.45
N LEU A 42 32.69 6.32 1.00
CA LEU A 42 32.87 6.22 2.45
C LEU A 42 34.08 7.03 2.90
N THR A 43 33.89 7.93 3.86
CA THR A 43 35.02 8.55 4.58
C THR A 43 35.81 7.49 5.37
N PRO A 44 37.11 7.71 5.70
CA PRO A 44 37.88 6.74 6.49
C PRO A 44 37.21 6.40 7.82
N GLY A 45 36.63 7.41 8.49
CA GLY A 45 35.88 7.22 9.73
C GLY A 45 34.56 6.46 9.56
N ASN A 46 33.90 6.55 8.39
CA ASN A 46 32.72 5.73 8.10
C ASN A 46 33.10 4.29 7.74
N PHE A 47 34.26 4.06 7.13
CA PHE A 47 34.76 2.71 6.90
C PHE A 47 35.08 1.98 8.22
N GLU A 48 35.72 2.65 9.19
CA GLU A 48 35.91 2.09 10.55
C GLU A 48 34.57 1.72 11.20
N LYS A 49 33.56 2.60 11.09
CA LYS A 49 32.20 2.37 11.59
C LYS A 49 31.49 1.21 10.90
N LEU A 50 31.73 1.03 9.60
CA LEU A 50 31.22 -0.10 8.83
C LEU A 50 31.81 -1.41 9.35
N VAL A 51 33.14 -1.49 9.50
CA VAL A 51 33.83 -2.67 10.04
C VAL A 51 33.32 -3.00 11.45
N ALA A 52 33.11 -1.99 12.29
CA ALA A 52 32.56 -2.19 13.63
C ALA A 52 31.14 -2.79 13.62
N ARG A 53 30.26 -2.32 12.70
CA ARG A 53 28.89 -2.87 12.56
C ARG A 53 28.88 -4.29 12.01
N LEU A 54 29.79 -4.61 11.09
CA LEU A 54 29.98 -5.95 10.56
C LEU A 54 30.53 -6.92 11.63
N ALA A 55 31.34 -6.42 12.56
CA ALA A 55 31.87 -7.21 13.68
C ALA A 55 30.84 -7.48 14.80
N ALA A 56 29.76 -6.69 14.87
CA ALA A 56 28.68 -6.85 15.85
C ALA A 56 27.65 -7.89 15.39
N PRO A 57 27.21 -8.82 16.27
CA PRO A 57 26.16 -9.78 15.94
C PRO A 57 24.81 -9.09 15.72
N ALA A 58 23.99 -9.63 14.81
CA ALA A 58 22.70 -9.06 14.43
C ALA A 58 21.66 -9.12 15.58
N GLN A 59 21.74 -10.12 16.46
CA GLN A 59 20.87 -10.27 17.63
C GLN A 59 21.61 -11.11 18.69
N ASP A 60 22.20 -10.47 19.71
CA ASP A 60 22.08 -10.90 21.11
C ASP A 60 22.86 -9.99 22.09
N GLY A 61 22.34 -9.85 23.29
CA GLY A 61 22.82 -8.96 24.34
C GLY A 61 24.06 -9.47 25.07
N ARG A 62 25.10 -8.60 25.11
CA ARG A 62 26.33 -8.59 25.93
C ARG A 62 27.62 -8.79 25.13
N MET A 63 27.89 -7.86 24.22
CA MET A 63 29.23 -7.68 23.65
C MET A 63 29.56 -6.18 23.55
N GLN A 64 30.78 -5.79 23.90
CA GLN A 64 31.27 -4.42 23.81
C GLN A 64 32.33 -4.36 22.70
N ALA A 65 32.04 -3.63 21.62
CA ALA A 65 33.02 -3.24 20.61
C ALA A 65 33.55 -1.85 20.98
N PHE A 66 34.87 -1.73 21.12
CA PHE A 66 35.52 -0.46 21.42
C PHE A 66 36.26 0.05 20.18
N ARG A 67 36.05 1.32 19.83
CA ARG A 67 36.93 2.04 18.89
C ARG A 67 38.24 2.32 19.60
N TYR A 68 39.36 1.92 19.01
CA TYR A 68 40.67 2.10 19.61
C TYR A 68 41.32 3.42 19.12
N GLY A 69 41.53 4.37 20.03
CA GLY A 69 42.19 5.66 19.78
C GLY A 69 41.26 6.81 19.33
N LYS A 70 41.64 8.06 19.68
CA LYS A 70 41.09 9.30 19.09
C LYS A 70 41.95 9.69 17.88
N SER A 71 41.33 10.29 16.85
CA SER A 71 42.03 10.89 15.71
C SER A 71 43.22 11.74 16.18
N GLY A 72 44.44 11.31 15.86
CA GLY A 72 45.70 11.97 16.25
C GLY A 72 46.54 11.25 17.33
N SER A 73 46.13 10.09 17.84
CA SER A 73 46.97 9.25 18.71
C SER A 73 47.54 8.03 17.96
N THR A 74 48.73 7.53 18.34
CA THR A 74 49.36 6.36 17.70
C THR A 74 48.50 5.10 17.86
N GLN A 75 47.71 4.76 16.85
CA GLN A 75 46.73 3.66 16.88
C GLN A 75 47.33 2.24 16.71
N ARG A 76 48.67 2.09 16.69
CA ARG A 76 49.43 0.81 16.75
C ARG A 76 48.84 -0.41 15.98
N GLY A 77 48.09 -0.18 14.91
CA GLY A 77 47.61 -1.21 13.98
C GLY A 77 46.33 -1.97 14.39
N ILE A 78 45.42 -1.37 15.18
CA ILE A 78 44.07 -1.91 15.39
C ILE A 78 43.04 -0.77 15.45
N ASP A 79 41.92 -0.92 14.74
CA ASP A 79 40.82 0.06 14.71
C ASP A 79 39.62 -0.36 15.58
N VAL A 80 39.30 -1.66 15.62
CA VAL A 80 38.18 -2.22 16.42
C VAL A 80 38.64 -3.47 17.19
N ILE A 81 38.28 -3.55 18.47
CA ILE A 81 38.48 -4.74 19.28
C ILE A 81 37.14 -5.26 19.77
N ARG A 82 36.91 -6.56 19.55
CA ARG A 82 35.77 -7.32 20.08
C ARG A 82 36.26 -8.22 21.21
N ILE A 83 35.75 -8.02 22.43
CA ILE A 83 36.13 -8.83 23.59
C ILE A 83 35.08 -9.90 23.83
N ASP A 84 35.52 -11.17 23.86
CA ASP A 84 34.71 -12.28 24.33
C ASP A 84 34.87 -12.41 25.85
N ALA A 85 33.86 -11.94 26.60
CA ALA A 85 33.90 -11.88 28.06
C ALA A 85 33.99 -13.28 28.71
N ALA A 86 33.53 -14.33 28.03
CA ALA A 86 33.61 -15.71 28.53
C ALA A 86 34.99 -16.32 28.28
N ALA A 87 35.61 -16.02 27.13
CA ALA A 87 36.88 -16.62 26.73
C ALA A 87 38.14 -15.84 27.16
N LYS A 88 38.01 -14.61 27.70
CA LYS A 88 39.13 -13.68 27.98
C LYS A 88 40.08 -13.46 26.79
N LYS A 89 39.60 -13.66 25.56
CA LYS A 89 40.33 -13.41 24.32
C LYS A 89 39.60 -12.36 23.49
N CYS A 90 40.32 -11.70 22.60
CA CYS A 90 39.75 -10.67 21.74
C CYS A 90 39.89 -10.99 20.25
N ASP A 91 38.96 -10.50 19.44
CA ASP A 91 39.09 -10.43 18.00
C ASP A 91 39.44 -9.00 17.61
N CYS A 92 40.53 -8.84 16.87
CA CYS A 92 41.08 -7.54 16.49
C CYS A 92 40.80 -7.27 15.00
N TYR A 93 40.32 -6.08 14.66
CA TYR A 93 40.04 -5.68 13.29
C TYR A 93 40.85 -4.44 12.93
N GLU A 94 41.54 -4.49 11.79
CA GLU A 94 42.30 -3.39 11.19
C GLU A 94 41.61 -2.98 9.89
N GLY A 95 41.09 -1.75 9.84
CA GLY A 95 40.45 -1.16 8.67
C GLY A 95 41.45 -0.40 7.79
N LYS A 96 41.45 -0.69 6.50
CA LYS A 96 42.30 -0.05 5.49
C LYS A 96 41.49 0.37 4.27
N ARG A 97 40.97 1.60 4.32
CA ARG A 97 40.38 2.26 3.15
C ARG A 97 41.49 2.83 2.26
N VAL A 98 41.95 2.03 1.31
CA VAL A 98 43.06 2.36 0.40
C VAL A 98 42.64 2.16 -1.04
N GLU A 99 43.25 2.95 -1.94
CA GLU A 99 43.01 2.89 -3.39
C GLU A 99 43.88 1.80 -4.04
N ALA A 100 45.08 1.56 -3.51
CA ALA A 100 46.00 0.52 -3.96
C ALA A 100 46.77 -0.09 -2.80
N VAL A 101 47.14 -1.37 -2.93
CA VAL A 101 48.02 -2.10 -2.01
C VAL A 101 49.23 -2.58 -2.76
N SER A 102 50.42 -2.13 -2.34
CA SER A 102 51.69 -2.57 -2.93
C SER A 102 52.30 -3.74 -2.15
N ARG A 103 53.21 -4.47 -2.79
CA ARG A 103 53.92 -5.61 -2.19
C ARG A 103 54.62 -5.19 -0.90
N GLY A 104 54.40 -5.94 0.18
CA GLY A 104 54.96 -5.67 1.51
C GLY A 104 54.00 -4.92 2.45
N ASN A 105 52.96 -4.25 1.93
CA ASN A 105 52.04 -3.51 2.80
C ASN A 105 51.23 -4.41 3.74
N ILE A 106 50.86 -5.63 3.28
CA ILE A 106 50.14 -6.58 4.13
C ILE A 106 51.05 -7.05 5.27
N ASN A 107 52.33 -7.34 4.98
CA ASN A 107 53.32 -7.61 6.02
C ASN A 107 53.47 -6.45 7.00
N ASP A 108 53.62 -5.21 6.51
CA ASP A 108 53.76 -4.03 7.37
C ASP A 108 52.56 -3.84 8.31
N TRP A 109 51.36 -4.11 7.83
CA TRP A 109 50.15 -3.99 8.66
C TRP A 109 50.10 -5.05 9.75
N VAL A 110 50.42 -6.31 9.42
CA VAL A 110 50.42 -7.38 10.40
C VAL A 110 51.60 -7.30 11.36
N ASP A 111 52.76 -6.84 10.91
CA ASP A 111 53.92 -6.60 11.77
C ASP A 111 53.62 -5.53 12.82
N ARG A 112 52.91 -4.45 12.45
CA ARG A 112 52.45 -3.44 13.39
C ARG A 112 51.48 -4.03 14.43
N PHE A 113 50.55 -4.88 14.00
CA PHE A 113 49.64 -5.58 14.92
C PHE A 113 50.40 -6.51 15.87
N LEU A 114 51.30 -7.34 15.35
CA LEU A 114 52.08 -8.32 16.12
C LEU A 114 53.07 -7.67 17.11
N ALA A 115 53.52 -6.44 16.84
CA ALA A 115 54.29 -5.62 17.76
C ALA A 115 53.43 -4.90 18.81
N GLY A 116 52.11 -4.92 18.65
CA GLY A 116 51.14 -4.30 19.53
C GLY A 116 50.81 -5.13 20.79
N PRO A 117 50.27 -4.50 21.84
CA PRO A 117 49.99 -5.16 23.13
C PRO A 117 48.86 -6.20 23.07
N HIS A 118 47.99 -6.14 22.06
CA HIS A 118 46.83 -7.04 21.94
C HIS A 118 47.15 -8.33 21.19
N ALA A 119 48.35 -8.47 20.61
CA ALA A 119 48.74 -9.68 19.90
C ALA A 119 48.79 -10.93 20.81
N SER A 120 49.11 -10.77 22.11
CA SER A 120 49.12 -11.89 23.07
C SER A 120 47.73 -12.38 23.44
N ASP A 121 46.73 -11.50 23.36
CA ASP A 121 45.37 -11.75 23.85
C ASP A 121 44.38 -11.97 22.70
N ALA A 122 44.87 -11.93 21.45
CA ALA A 122 44.07 -12.09 20.25
C ALA A 122 43.77 -13.57 19.96
N ARG A 123 42.49 -13.87 19.73
CA ARG A 123 42.05 -15.13 19.11
C ARG A 123 42.08 -15.02 17.59
N SER A 124 41.65 -13.89 17.05
CA SER A 124 41.55 -13.66 15.61
C SER A 124 42.02 -12.26 15.25
N PHE A 125 42.58 -12.13 14.04
CA PHE A 125 42.93 -10.87 13.44
C PHE A 125 42.25 -10.75 12.07
N TYR A 126 41.47 -9.69 11.89
CA TYR A 126 40.73 -9.38 10.67
C TYR A 126 41.38 -8.19 9.97
N LEU A 127 41.89 -8.41 8.76
CA LEU A 127 42.31 -7.32 7.88
C LEU A 127 41.14 -6.95 6.96
N CYS A 128 40.57 -5.76 7.15
CA CYS A 128 39.43 -5.28 6.39
C CYS A 128 39.89 -4.19 5.41
N THR A 129 39.72 -4.39 4.11
CA THR A 129 40.17 -3.42 3.10
C THR A 129 39.20 -3.24 1.95
N THR A 130 39.09 -2.02 1.44
CA THR A 130 38.32 -1.71 0.22
C THR A 130 38.99 -2.20 -1.06
N TYR A 131 40.26 -2.64 -0.99
CA TYR A 131 41.04 -3.08 -2.15
C TYR A 131 40.80 -4.57 -2.48
N ARG A 132 40.90 -4.92 -3.76
CA ARG A 132 40.64 -6.27 -4.31
C ARG A 132 41.85 -7.19 -4.15
N VAL A 133 42.25 -7.47 -2.91
CA VAL A 133 43.43 -8.31 -2.61
C VAL A 133 43.32 -9.69 -3.28
N SER A 134 42.13 -10.30 -3.31
CA SER A 134 41.91 -11.63 -3.89
C SER A 134 42.04 -11.70 -5.42
N GLU A 135 42.14 -10.57 -6.12
CA GLU A 135 42.37 -10.55 -7.58
C GLU A 135 43.88 -10.56 -7.95
N HIS A 136 44.75 -10.36 -6.96
CA HIS A 136 46.20 -10.25 -7.15
C HIS A 136 46.93 -11.44 -6.54
N THR A 137 47.46 -12.32 -7.39
CA THR A 137 48.10 -13.58 -6.96
C THR A 137 49.25 -13.33 -5.97
N GLU A 138 50.05 -12.30 -6.21
CA GLU A 138 51.16 -11.88 -5.36
C GLU A 138 50.73 -11.44 -3.97
N LEU A 139 49.61 -10.72 -3.85
CA LEU A 139 49.07 -10.27 -2.56
C LEU A 139 48.38 -11.41 -1.80
N ILE A 140 47.76 -12.35 -2.51
CA ILE A 140 47.22 -13.59 -1.90
C ILE A 140 48.35 -14.44 -1.31
N LEU A 141 49.45 -14.61 -2.05
CA LEU A 141 50.62 -15.33 -1.54
C LEU A 141 51.20 -14.62 -0.30
N GLU A 142 51.30 -13.30 -0.33
CA GLU A 142 51.72 -12.49 0.81
C GLU A 142 50.78 -12.68 2.02
N TRP A 143 49.47 -12.63 1.80
CA TRP A 143 48.48 -12.89 2.86
C TRP A 143 48.60 -14.33 3.42
N LYS A 144 48.81 -15.34 2.58
CA LYS A 144 48.99 -16.73 3.03
C LYS A 144 50.20 -16.89 3.94
N GLU A 145 51.33 -16.27 3.60
CA GLU A 145 52.53 -16.27 4.44
C GLU A 145 52.27 -15.60 5.79
N VAL A 146 51.60 -14.44 5.77
CA VAL A 146 51.25 -13.69 6.97
C VAL A 146 50.21 -14.41 7.84
N ALA A 147 49.20 -15.03 7.24
CA ALA A 147 48.19 -15.83 7.93
C ALA A 147 48.83 -17.05 8.61
N LYS A 148 49.83 -17.68 7.98
CA LYS A 148 50.62 -18.73 8.61
C LYS A 148 51.38 -18.21 9.83
N ARG A 149 52.04 -17.04 9.73
CA ARG A 149 52.72 -16.40 10.87
C ARG A 149 51.79 -16.06 12.03
N LEU A 150 50.55 -15.67 11.74
CA LEU A 150 49.49 -15.46 12.74
C LEU A 150 49.10 -16.79 13.40
N SER A 151 48.89 -17.83 12.59
CA SER A 151 48.53 -19.17 13.07
C SER A 151 49.62 -19.80 13.93
N ASP A 152 50.90 -19.60 13.62
CA ASP A 152 52.04 -20.06 14.43
C ASP A 152 52.04 -19.44 15.85
N ARG A 153 51.35 -18.32 16.03
CA ARG A 153 51.12 -17.66 17.33
C ARG A 153 49.73 -17.95 17.93
N GLY A 154 48.96 -18.85 17.31
CA GLY A 154 47.61 -19.21 17.75
C GLY A 154 46.53 -18.16 17.44
N ILE A 155 46.79 -17.27 16.48
CA ILE A 155 45.86 -16.22 16.04
C ILE A 155 45.27 -16.61 14.67
N ASN A 156 43.94 -16.65 14.55
CA ASN A 156 43.26 -16.92 13.29
C ASN A 156 43.23 -15.65 12.41
N GLY A 157 43.97 -15.66 11.30
CA GLY A 157 43.97 -14.56 10.32
C GLY A 157 42.77 -14.63 9.37
N GLN A 158 42.04 -13.54 9.22
CA GLN A 158 40.88 -13.41 8.33
C GLN A 158 41.03 -12.19 7.43
N LEU A 159 40.77 -12.35 6.13
CA LEU A 159 40.83 -11.27 5.15
C LEU A 159 39.41 -10.90 4.72
N TRP A 160 39.03 -9.65 4.96
CA TRP A 160 37.81 -9.04 4.44
C TRP A 160 38.20 -7.98 3.41
N ASP A 161 38.56 -8.44 2.22
CA ASP A 161 38.86 -7.58 1.09
C ASP A 161 37.57 -7.12 0.38
N HIS A 162 37.72 -6.46 -0.76
CA HIS A 162 36.60 -5.89 -1.50
C HIS A 162 35.46 -6.89 -1.74
N GLU A 163 35.76 -8.09 -2.26
CA GLU A 163 34.75 -9.09 -2.58
C GLU A 163 34.06 -9.60 -1.30
N GLN A 164 34.84 -9.93 -0.29
CA GLN A 164 34.30 -10.46 0.97
C GLN A 164 33.43 -9.44 1.71
N LEU A 165 33.79 -8.16 1.68
CA LEU A 165 32.99 -7.07 2.25
C LEU A 165 31.63 -6.96 1.56
N HIS A 166 31.58 -7.04 0.23
CA HIS A 166 30.32 -7.01 -0.51
C HIS A 166 29.43 -8.21 -0.17
N GLN A 167 30.00 -9.41 -0.06
CA GLN A 167 29.24 -10.60 0.35
C GLN A 167 28.64 -10.46 1.75
N LEU A 168 29.38 -9.87 2.70
CA LEU A 168 28.88 -9.61 4.05
C LEU A 168 27.77 -8.54 4.05
N LEU A 169 27.95 -7.47 3.28
CA LEU A 169 26.97 -6.39 3.16
C LEU A 169 25.66 -6.82 2.49
N ARG A 170 25.72 -7.76 1.52
CA ARG A 170 24.49 -8.29 0.89
C ARG A 170 23.52 -8.95 1.88
N LYS A 171 24.01 -9.36 3.05
CA LYS A 171 23.22 -9.97 4.14
C LYS A 171 22.86 -8.98 5.25
N ARG A 172 23.23 -7.71 5.12
CA ARG A 172 23.12 -6.68 6.16
C ARG A 172 22.43 -5.44 5.62
N ARG A 173 21.14 -5.59 5.27
CA ARG A 173 20.30 -4.50 4.75
C ARG A 173 20.30 -3.29 5.68
N ASP A 174 20.26 -3.54 6.99
CA ASP A 174 20.33 -2.52 8.05
C ASP A 174 21.54 -1.58 7.90
N ILE A 175 22.70 -2.12 7.54
CA ILE A 175 23.92 -1.35 7.33
C ILE A 175 23.89 -0.62 5.98
N VAL A 176 23.39 -1.28 4.93
CA VAL A 176 23.39 -0.74 3.57
C VAL A 176 22.41 0.42 3.43
N SER A 177 21.21 0.32 4.01
CA SER A 177 20.23 1.40 3.96
C SER A 177 20.69 2.64 4.75
N GLU A 178 21.35 2.45 5.89
CA GLU A 178 21.93 3.54 6.68
C GLU A 178 23.01 4.31 5.91
N LEU A 179 23.85 3.60 5.13
CA LEU A 179 24.99 4.19 4.43
C LEU A 179 24.67 4.72 3.03
N PHE A 180 23.77 4.06 2.29
CA PHE A 180 23.53 4.32 0.87
C PHE A 180 22.06 4.60 0.53
N GLY A 181 21.14 4.51 1.49
CA GLY A 181 19.71 4.72 1.29
C GLY A 181 18.94 3.44 0.93
N GLU A 182 17.62 3.48 1.10
CA GLU A 182 16.73 2.32 0.92
C GLU A 182 16.72 1.78 -0.52
N GLU A 183 16.73 2.66 -1.52
CA GLU A 183 16.72 2.25 -2.94
C GLU A 183 17.96 1.41 -3.31
N VAL A 184 19.13 1.79 -2.78
CA VAL A 184 20.37 1.05 -3.00
C VAL A 184 20.35 -0.28 -2.24
N ALA A 185 19.80 -0.30 -1.04
CA ALA A 185 19.67 -1.53 -0.25
C ALA A 185 18.75 -2.56 -0.92
N ASP A 186 17.61 -2.13 -1.47
CA ASP A 186 16.69 -2.98 -2.22
C ASP A 186 17.33 -3.56 -3.49
N GLY A 187 18.16 -2.76 -4.18
CA GLY A 187 18.87 -3.17 -5.39
C GLY A 187 20.10 -4.05 -5.14
N PHE A 188 20.75 -3.93 -3.98
CA PHE A 188 22.03 -4.57 -3.67
C PHE A 188 21.90 -5.81 -2.77
N CYS A 189 21.08 -5.76 -1.73
CA CYS A 189 20.98 -6.83 -0.75
C CYS A 189 20.25 -8.06 -1.31
N PHE A 190 20.48 -9.21 -0.68
CA PHE A 190 19.53 -10.31 -0.83
C PHE A 190 18.19 -9.82 -0.28
N GLN A 191 17.09 -10.16 -0.96
CA GLN A 191 15.80 -9.97 -0.31
C GLN A 191 15.87 -10.87 0.91
N ASP A 192 15.75 -10.29 2.09
CA ASP A 192 15.38 -11.07 3.26
C ASP A 192 14.04 -11.68 2.85
N GLU A 193 14.06 -12.93 2.37
CA GLU A 193 12.86 -13.75 2.50
C GLU A 193 12.52 -13.59 3.99
N PRO A 194 11.31 -13.10 4.34
CA PRO A 194 10.89 -13.19 5.72
C PRO A 194 11.13 -14.64 6.07
N SER A 195 12.08 -14.88 6.98
CA SER A 195 12.33 -16.23 7.45
C SER A 195 11.01 -16.63 8.03
N ILE A 196 10.27 -17.48 7.30
CA ILE A 196 9.09 -18.13 7.80
C ILE A 196 9.63 -18.91 9.00
N GLU A 197 9.51 -18.32 10.18
CA GLU A 197 9.74 -19.01 11.43
C GLU A 197 8.74 -20.16 11.39
N LEU A 198 9.20 -21.33 10.93
CA LEU A 198 8.42 -22.56 10.97
C LEU A 198 7.89 -22.65 12.39
N PRO A 199 6.56 -22.66 12.63
CA PRO A 199 6.02 -22.60 13.97
C PRO A 199 6.59 -23.75 14.79
N GLN A 200 7.55 -23.46 15.67
CA GLN A 200 8.07 -24.42 16.62
C GLN A 200 7.10 -24.48 17.79
N ASP A 201 7.23 -25.48 18.65
CA ASP A 201 6.50 -25.61 19.92
C ASP A 201 6.66 -24.40 20.88
N GLU A 202 7.24 -23.29 20.42
CA GLU A 202 7.55 -22.07 21.14
C GLU A 202 6.53 -20.95 20.81
N PRO A 203 6.13 -20.15 21.82
CA PRO A 203 5.22 -19.04 21.61
C PRO A 203 5.84 -17.99 20.70
N PHE A 204 5.01 -17.36 19.87
CA PHE A 204 5.39 -16.17 19.12
C PHE A 204 5.67 -14.98 20.07
N ARG A 205 6.18 -13.89 19.52
CA ARG A 205 6.46 -12.67 20.29
C ARG A 205 5.18 -12.10 20.91
N ASP A 206 5.33 -11.51 22.08
CA ASP A 206 4.22 -10.84 22.79
C ASP A 206 3.95 -9.47 22.16
N GLN A 207 2.70 -9.23 21.75
CA GLN A 207 2.21 -7.98 21.17
C GLN A 207 3.16 -7.30 20.18
N TYR A 208 3.72 -8.08 19.26
CA TYR A 208 4.65 -7.61 18.25
C TYR A 208 3.91 -7.13 17.00
N CYS A 209 4.34 -6.00 16.46
CA CYS A 209 3.86 -5.48 15.18
C CYS A 209 5.02 -4.86 14.42
N GLN A 210 5.22 -5.28 13.17
CA GLN A 210 6.19 -4.68 12.26
C GLN A 210 5.62 -4.64 10.85
N VAL A 211 5.78 -3.50 10.18
CA VAL A 211 5.46 -3.35 8.76
C VAL A 211 6.75 -3.36 7.97
N TYR A 212 6.84 -4.25 6.97
CA TYR A 212 7.94 -4.33 6.02
C TYR A 212 7.39 -4.30 4.60
N GLY A 213 7.69 -3.22 3.87
CA GLY A 213 7.11 -2.99 2.55
C GLY A 213 5.58 -2.94 2.60
N HIS A 214 4.92 -3.90 1.93
CA HIS A 214 3.47 -4.03 1.87
C HIS A 214 2.95 -5.17 2.76
N ILE A 215 3.76 -5.71 3.67
CA ILE A 215 3.36 -6.77 4.58
C ILE A 215 3.42 -6.25 6.02
N ALA A 216 2.32 -6.39 6.75
CA ALA A 216 2.30 -6.20 8.20
C ALA A 216 2.37 -7.56 8.90
N SER A 217 3.41 -7.77 9.70
CA SER A 217 3.59 -8.95 10.54
C SER A 217 3.17 -8.61 11.98
N LEU A 218 2.14 -9.30 12.46
CA LEU A 218 1.61 -9.16 13.80
C LEU A 218 1.70 -10.49 14.54
N GLN A 219 2.24 -10.47 15.75
CA GLN A 219 2.37 -11.68 16.57
C GLN A 219 1.92 -11.40 18.00
N ASN A 220 1.25 -12.39 18.59
CA ASN A 220 0.87 -12.36 19.98
C ASN A 220 0.79 -13.78 20.54
N LEU A 221 1.92 -14.26 21.09
CA LEU A 221 2.08 -15.52 21.83
C LEU A 221 1.53 -16.76 21.10
N GLY A 222 0.22 -16.99 21.15
CA GLY A 222 -0.45 -18.14 20.52
C GLY A 222 -0.81 -17.95 19.05
N VAL A 223 -0.82 -16.71 18.55
CA VAL A 223 -1.30 -16.40 17.18
C VAL A 223 -0.31 -15.47 16.47
N ALA A 224 -0.07 -15.72 15.20
CA ALA A 224 0.64 -14.83 14.28
C ALA A 224 -0.22 -14.57 13.04
N CYS A 225 -0.06 -13.39 12.45
CA CYS A 225 -0.77 -12.96 11.26
C CYS A 225 0.15 -12.14 10.37
N GLU A 226 0.18 -12.50 9.09
CA GLU A 226 0.80 -11.67 8.05
C GLU A 226 -0.31 -11.09 7.18
N VAL A 227 -0.36 -9.77 7.08
CA VAL A 227 -1.36 -9.05 6.29
C VAL A 227 -0.69 -8.45 5.08
N ALA A 228 -1.13 -8.83 3.88
CA ALA A 228 -0.79 -8.14 2.65
C ALA A 228 -1.61 -6.84 2.57
N LEU A 229 -0.94 -5.71 2.81
CA LEU A 229 -1.48 -4.37 2.72
C LEU A 229 -1.66 -3.95 1.26
N PRO A 230 -2.65 -3.10 0.95
CA PRO A 230 -2.89 -2.65 -0.42
C PRO A 230 -1.73 -1.80 -0.95
N THR A 231 -1.54 -1.86 -2.27
CA THR A 231 -0.51 -1.09 -2.99
C THR A 231 -1.13 -0.43 -4.22
N MET A 232 -0.41 0.54 -4.81
CA MET A 232 -0.82 1.17 -6.07
C MET A 232 -0.95 0.17 -7.23
N ARG A 233 -0.29 -1.00 -7.14
CA ARG A 233 -0.33 -2.06 -8.16
C ARG A 233 -1.45 -3.06 -7.94
N ALA A 234 -1.78 -3.32 -6.68
CA ALA A 234 -2.80 -4.28 -6.27
C ALA A 234 -3.59 -3.71 -5.11
N LEU A 235 -4.84 -3.32 -5.38
CA LEU A 235 -5.78 -2.81 -4.39
C LEU A 235 -6.53 -3.95 -3.67
N SER A 236 -5.96 -5.15 -3.65
CA SER A 236 -6.45 -6.28 -2.88
C SER A 236 -5.70 -6.37 -1.54
N THR A 237 -6.38 -6.84 -0.50
CA THR A 237 -5.75 -7.23 0.76
C THR A 237 -6.02 -8.70 1.03
N SER A 238 -5.16 -9.35 1.79
CA SER A 238 -5.34 -10.73 2.26
C SER A 238 -4.50 -10.94 3.51
N ALA A 239 -4.76 -12.02 4.24
CA ALA A 239 -3.92 -12.37 5.37
C ALA A 239 -3.73 -13.88 5.50
N SER A 240 -2.71 -14.23 6.27
CA SER A 240 -2.42 -15.60 6.65
C SER A 240 -2.19 -15.71 8.15
N PHE A 241 -2.95 -16.60 8.81
CA PHE A 241 -2.85 -16.86 10.25
C PHE A 241 -2.07 -18.14 10.54
N SER A 242 -1.22 -18.09 11.56
CA SER A 242 -0.51 -19.23 12.12
C SER A 242 -0.76 -19.32 13.62
N PHE A 243 -0.81 -20.53 14.16
CA PHE A 243 -1.08 -20.77 15.58
C PHE A 243 0.07 -21.55 16.21
N SER A 244 0.53 -21.11 17.38
CA SER A 244 1.62 -21.75 18.14
C SER A 244 1.09 -23.00 18.84
N ARG A 245 0.79 -24.04 18.04
CA ARG A 245 0.38 -25.36 18.51
C ARG A 245 1.21 -26.43 17.81
N ARG A 246 1.68 -27.40 18.58
CA ARG A 246 2.42 -28.56 18.08
C ARG A 246 1.74 -29.26 16.90
N GLU A 247 0.43 -29.43 17.01
CA GLU A 247 -0.42 -30.12 16.02
C GLU A 247 -0.62 -29.33 14.73
N LEU A 248 -0.35 -28.01 14.75
CA LEU A 248 -0.52 -27.09 13.62
C LEU A 248 0.82 -26.54 13.12
N SER A 249 1.95 -27.11 13.57
CA SER A 249 3.27 -26.72 13.11
C SER A 249 3.37 -26.86 11.59
N GLY A 250 3.81 -25.80 10.92
CA GLY A 250 3.89 -25.71 9.46
C GLY A 250 2.56 -25.48 8.73
N ILE A 251 1.44 -25.32 9.46
CA ILE A 251 0.13 -25.01 8.88
C ILE A 251 -0.15 -23.51 8.97
N THR A 252 -0.60 -22.94 7.85
CA THR A 252 -1.01 -21.54 7.74
C THR A 252 -2.41 -21.48 7.13
N ILE A 253 -3.27 -20.64 7.69
CA ILE A 253 -4.66 -20.46 7.25
C ILE A 253 -4.76 -19.14 6.48
N ALA A 254 -4.98 -19.23 5.17
CA ALA A 254 -5.22 -18.06 4.33
C ALA A 254 -6.65 -17.51 4.52
N VAL A 255 -6.79 -16.19 4.51
CA VAL A 255 -8.05 -15.47 4.64
C VAL A 255 -8.16 -14.42 3.54
N SER A 256 -9.32 -14.42 2.87
CA SER A 256 -9.63 -13.46 1.81
C SER A 256 -9.69 -12.03 2.34
N GLY A 257 -9.41 -11.03 1.48
CA GLY A 257 -9.54 -9.63 1.85
C GLY A 257 -10.94 -9.26 2.34
N LYS A 258 -11.96 -9.81 1.70
CA LYS A 258 -13.37 -9.62 2.06
C LYS A 258 -13.67 -10.02 3.51
N GLU A 259 -13.20 -11.20 3.93
CA GLU A 259 -13.38 -11.66 5.31
C GLU A 259 -12.53 -10.87 6.28
N LEU A 260 -11.25 -10.66 5.95
CA LEU A 260 -10.30 -9.96 6.79
C LEU A 260 -10.76 -8.53 7.11
N VAL A 261 -11.15 -7.75 6.10
CA VAL A 261 -11.62 -6.37 6.27
C VAL A 261 -12.87 -6.34 7.16
N ARG A 262 -13.81 -7.26 6.95
CA ARG A 262 -15.00 -7.37 7.82
C ARG A 262 -14.62 -7.67 9.27
N TRP A 263 -13.66 -8.57 9.50
CA TRP A 263 -13.22 -8.94 10.85
C TRP A 263 -12.45 -7.83 11.55
N MET A 264 -11.53 -7.18 10.84
CA MET A 264 -10.76 -6.05 11.35
C MET A 264 -11.68 -4.88 11.70
N GLN A 265 -12.59 -4.50 10.80
CA GLN A 265 -13.57 -3.43 11.07
C GLN A 265 -14.46 -3.79 12.26
N TRP A 266 -14.96 -5.02 12.34
CA TRP A 266 -15.75 -5.45 13.49
C TRP A 266 -14.94 -5.36 14.79
N SER A 267 -13.70 -5.86 14.80
CA SER A 267 -12.83 -5.88 15.99
C SER A 267 -12.55 -4.47 16.52
N ALA A 268 -12.39 -3.49 15.63
CA ALA A 268 -12.15 -2.10 16.01
C ALA A 268 -13.32 -1.41 16.72
N TYR A 269 -14.56 -1.87 16.48
CA TYR A 269 -15.79 -1.22 16.97
C TYR A 269 -16.70 -2.12 17.80
N ALA A 270 -16.29 -3.36 18.05
CA ALA A 270 -17.07 -4.33 18.79
C ALA A 270 -17.40 -3.84 20.20
N ASN A 271 -18.67 -3.98 20.59
CA ASN A 271 -19.09 -3.81 21.97
C ASN A 271 -19.06 -5.15 22.71
N ALA A 272 -18.90 -5.07 24.04
CA ALA A 272 -19.09 -6.23 24.91
C ALA A 272 -20.48 -6.86 24.68
N GLY A 273 -20.50 -8.15 24.31
CA GLY A 273 -21.73 -8.94 24.12
C GLY A 273 -22.18 -9.14 22.68
N VAL A 274 -21.56 -8.49 21.68
CA VAL A 274 -21.81 -8.79 20.27
C VAL A 274 -21.03 -10.05 19.89
N GLN A 275 -21.67 -10.96 19.16
CA GLN A 275 -21.04 -12.18 18.69
C GLN A 275 -19.98 -11.86 17.63
N ARG A 276 -18.79 -12.44 17.78
CA ARG A 276 -17.68 -12.28 16.83
C ARG A 276 -18.03 -12.96 15.50
N PRO A 277 -17.79 -12.32 14.35
CA PRO A 277 -18.04 -12.95 13.06
C PRO A 277 -17.03 -14.07 12.73
N TYR A 278 -15.85 -14.05 13.36
CA TYR A 278 -14.77 -15.03 13.15
C TYR A 278 -14.67 -16.10 14.25
N ALA A 279 -15.47 -16.01 15.32
CA ALA A 279 -15.39 -16.94 16.44
C ALA A 279 -16.76 -17.22 17.07
N LEU A 280 -17.22 -18.46 16.98
CA LEU A 280 -18.49 -18.91 17.56
C LEU A 280 -18.25 -19.64 18.89
N PRO A 281 -19.08 -19.45 19.93
CA PRO A 281 -18.98 -20.26 21.14
C PRO A 281 -19.11 -21.76 20.85
N PHE A 282 -18.26 -22.60 21.45
CA PHE A 282 -18.35 -24.04 21.27
C PHE A 282 -19.54 -24.60 22.07
N PRO A 283 -20.49 -25.33 21.45
CA PRO A 283 -21.64 -25.87 22.16
C PRO A 283 -21.23 -26.81 23.30
N GLY A 284 -21.65 -26.49 24.53
CA GLY A 284 -21.41 -27.34 25.70
C GLY A 284 -19.99 -27.30 26.27
N LYS A 285 -19.13 -26.36 25.83
CA LYS A 285 -17.79 -26.15 26.41
C LYS A 285 -17.52 -24.67 26.64
N ASP A 286 -17.63 -24.23 27.89
CA ASP A 286 -17.33 -22.86 28.29
C ASP A 286 -15.85 -22.51 28.04
N GLY A 287 -15.60 -21.28 27.58
CA GLY A 287 -14.25 -20.78 27.29
C GLY A 287 -13.58 -21.38 26.05
N LYS A 288 -14.31 -22.15 25.23
CA LYS A 288 -13.85 -22.65 23.93
C LYS A 288 -14.68 -22.03 22.81
N PHE A 289 -14.01 -21.72 21.71
CA PHE A 289 -14.62 -21.09 20.54
C PHE A 289 -14.26 -21.85 19.27
N ILE A 290 -15.05 -21.72 18.22
CA ILE A 290 -14.80 -22.27 16.89
C ILE A 290 -14.43 -21.10 16.00
N TYR A 291 -13.19 -21.07 15.51
CA TYR A 291 -12.76 -20.22 14.42
C TYR A 291 -13.63 -20.49 13.19
N ALA A 292 -14.25 -19.44 12.65
CA ALA A 292 -15.30 -19.52 11.64
C ALA A 292 -14.90 -18.91 10.28
N GLY A 293 -13.63 -19.00 9.88
CA GLY A 293 -13.17 -18.55 8.56
C GLY A 293 -13.63 -19.44 7.41
N SER A 294 -13.85 -18.90 6.21
CA SER A 294 -14.36 -19.66 5.05
C SER A 294 -13.61 -20.97 4.76
N GLY A 295 -12.28 -20.98 4.90
CA GLY A 295 -11.42 -22.10 4.53
C GLY A 295 -10.99 -23.05 5.65
N ALA A 296 -11.26 -22.76 6.93
CA ALA A 296 -10.80 -23.60 8.04
C ALA A 296 -11.72 -23.55 9.25
N ARG A 297 -11.68 -24.62 10.07
CA ARG A 297 -12.32 -24.68 11.39
C ARG A 297 -11.29 -25.11 12.42
N LEU A 298 -11.13 -24.31 13.46
CA LEU A 298 -10.21 -24.57 14.56
C LEU A 298 -10.90 -24.28 15.89
N VAL A 299 -10.70 -25.12 16.90
CA VAL A 299 -11.17 -24.81 18.25
C VAL A 299 -10.16 -23.89 18.94
N LEU A 300 -10.54 -22.66 19.26
CA LEU A 300 -9.76 -21.65 19.96
C LEU A 300 -10.02 -21.69 21.47
N THR A 301 -8.99 -21.39 22.25
CA THR A 301 -9.09 -21.04 23.67
C THR A 301 -9.50 -19.58 23.86
N GLY A 302 -9.90 -19.19 25.08
CA GLY A 302 -10.16 -17.79 25.41
C GLY A 302 -8.92 -16.88 25.25
N ASP A 303 -7.73 -17.41 25.54
CA ASP A 303 -6.48 -16.66 25.40
C ASP A 303 -6.15 -16.40 23.93
N GLU A 304 -6.20 -17.44 23.09
CA GLU A 304 -5.98 -17.30 21.63
C GLU A 304 -7.03 -16.41 20.98
N LEU A 305 -8.28 -16.45 21.47
CA LEU A 305 -9.31 -15.53 20.99
C LEU A 305 -8.96 -14.08 21.33
N SER A 306 -8.48 -13.82 22.55
CA SER A 306 -8.07 -12.48 22.98
C SER A 306 -6.83 -11.98 22.21
N GLN A 307 -5.90 -12.90 21.90
CA GLN A 307 -4.73 -12.62 21.07
C GLN A 307 -5.11 -12.31 19.62
N LEU A 308 -6.07 -13.06 19.07
CA LEU A 308 -6.63 -12.80 17.73
C LEU A 308 -7.37 -11.45 17.67
N ASP A 309 -8.16 -11.11 18.68
CA ASP A 309 -8.82 -9.80 18.80
C ASP A 309 -7.77 -8.65 18.81
N TRP A 310 -6.67 -8.82 19.54
CA TRP A 310 -5.56 -7.86 19.52
C TRP A 310 -4.94 -7.74 18.13
N ILE A 311 -4.65 -8.86 17.46
CA ILE A 311 -4.10 -8.87 16.10
C ILE A 311 -5.02 -8.13 15.12
N LEU A 312 -6.31 -8.46 15.10
CA LEU A 312 -7.26 -7.84 14.16
C LEU A 312 -7.42 -6.34 14.40
N THR A 313 -7.41 -5.90 15.67
CA THR A 313 -7.49 -4.48 16.04
C THR A 313 -6.25 -3.70 15.59
N ASN A 314 -5.04 -4.26 15.73
CA ASN A 314 -3.82 -3.58 15.29
C ASN A 314 -3.62 -3.66 13.78
N ALA A 315 -4.01 -4.77 13.14
CA ALA A 315 -4.03 -4.91 11.69
C ALA A 315 -4.96 -3.87 11.05
N TRP A 316 -6.11 -3.58 11.68
CA TRP A 316 -7.02 -2.54 11.23
C TRP A 316 -6.37 -1.16 11.13
N ALA A 317 -5.58 -0.78 12.15
CA ALA A 317 -4.90 0.51 12.17
C ALA A 317 -3.91 0.66 11.00
N GLU A 318 -3.09 -0.38 10.75
CA GLU A 318 -2.14 -0.38 9.64
C GLU A 318 -2.81 -0.43 8.27
N PHE A 319 -3.90 -1.20 8.15
CA PHE A 319 -4.72 -1.24 6.95
C PHE A 319 -5.34 0.12 6.64
N GLN A 320 -5.95 0.79 7.62
CA GLN A 320 -6.55 2.12 7.42
C GLN A 320 -5.52 3.16 7.01
N ARG A 321 -4.35 3.17 7.66
CA ARG A 321 -3.26 4.09 7.36
C ARG A 321 -2.79 3.90 5.91
N THR A 322 -2.42 2.66 5.55
CA THR A 322 -1.87 2.34 4.23
C THR A 322 -2.89 2.55 3.12
N SER A 323 -4.15 2.18 3.36
CA SER A 323 -5.21 2.36 2.36
C SER A 323 -5.47 3.84 2.07
N LYS A 324 -5.43 4.71 3.09
CA LYS A 324 -5.55 6.16 2.88
C LYS A 324 -4.39 6.69 2.04
N ASP A 325 -3.16 6.28 2.34
CA ASP A 325 -1.95 6.72 1.60
C ASP A 325 -2.00 6.29 0.12
N VAL A 326 -2.51 5.08 -0.17
CA VAL A 326 -2.63 4.55 -1.53
C VAL A 326 -3.81 5.18 -2.29
N LEU A 327 -4.98 5.33 -1.66
CA LEU A 327 -6.19 5.78 -2.37
C LEU A 327 -6.26 7.29 -2.56
N LEU A 328 -5.61 8.09 -1.69
CA LEU A 328 -5.59 9.55 -1.81
C LEU A 328 -5.14 10.05 -3.19
N PRO A 329 -4.01 9.61 -3.77
CA PRO A 329 -3.61 10.04 -5.11
C PRO A 329 -4.52 9.47 -6.21
N LEU A 330 -5.13 8.31 -6.01
CA LEU A 330 -5.98 7.66 -7.03
C LEU A 330 -7.34 8.34 -7.19
N GLN A 331 -7.82 9.03 -6.14
CA GLN A 331 -9.13 9.70 -6.10
C GLN A 331 -10.27 8.81 -6.62
N CYS A 332 -10.31 7.55 -6.16
CA CYS A 332 -11.23 6.54 -6.66
C CYS A 332 -12.37 6.19 -5.69
N SER A 333 -12.46 6.85 -4.53
CA SER A 333 -13.43 6.54 -3.47
C SER A 333 -14.90 6.73 -3.87
N ARG A 334 -15.16 7.48 -4.93
CA ARG A 334 -16.51 7.72 -5.45
C ARG A 334 -16.98 6.65 -6.43
N PHE A 335 -16.10 5.76 -6.84
CA PHE A 335 -16.40 4.80 -7.90
C PHE A 335 -16.40 3.40 -7.31
N THR A 336 -17.32 2.59 -7.80
CA THR A 336 -17.37 1.18 -7.43
C THR A 336 -16.46 0.38 -8.36
N ARG A 337 -15.78 -0.60 -7.76
CA ARG A 337 -14.97 -1.57 -8.50
C ARG A 337 -15.88 -2.49 -9.32
N ILE A 338 -15.52 -2.72 -10.58
CA ILE A 338 -16.24 -3.59 -11.50
C ILE A 338 -15.95 -5.04 -11.11
N GLN A 339 -17.02 -5.81 -10.90
CA GLN A 339 -16.93 -7.17 -10.37
C GLN A 339 -15.96 -8.05 -11.18
N GLY A 340 -15.06 -8.75 -10.49
CA GLY A 340 -14.08 -9.63 -11.10
C GLY A 340 -12.91 -8.94 -11.82
N THR A 341 -12.75 -7.62 -11.66
CA THR A 341 -11.67 -6.84 -12.29
C THR A 341 -11.01 -5.90 -11.29
N GLU A 342 -9.84 -5.31 -11.61
CA GLU A 342 -9.22 -4.20 -10.86
C GLU A 342 -9.73 -2.81 -11.29
N ALA A 343 -10.70 -2.75 -12.21
CA ALA A 343 -11.16 -1.49 -12.79
C ALA A 343 -12.30 -0.86 -11.97
N PHE A 344 -12.33 0.46 -11.95
CA PHE A 344 -13.40 1.28 -11.37
C PHE A 344 -14.32 1.79 -12.47
N GLY A 345 -15.62 1.60 -12.30
CA GLY A 345 -16.62 2.07 -13.26
C GLY A 345 -16.83 3.58 -13.14
N LEU A 346 -16.50 4.34 -14.19
CA LEU A 346 -16.61 5.80 -14.18
C LEU A 346 -17.95 6.30 -14.76
N ILE A 347 -18.23 5.92 -16.01
CA ILE A 347 -19.38 6.41 -16.79
C ILE A 347 -19.93 5.26 -17.63
N SER A 348 -21.26 5.11 -17.67
CA SER A 348 -21.98 4.22 -18.58
C SER A 348 -22.44 4.99 -19.81
N VAL A 349 -22.22 4.45 -21.02
CA VAL A 349 -22.62 5.05 -22.30
C VAL A 349 -23.26 4.00 -23.23
N PRO A 350 -24.12 4.39 -24.18
CA PRO A 350 -24.56 3.48 -25.23
C PRO A 350 -23.40 2.91 -26.02
N ARG A 351 -23.50 1.65 -26.42
CA ARG A 351 -22.48 0.96 -27.21
C ARG A 351 -22.14 1.69 -28.52
N GLY A 352 -23.16 2.28 -29.16
CA GLY A 352 -22.95 3.10 -30.36
C GLY A 352 -22.10 4.34 -30.08
N LEU A 353 -22.34 5.02 -28.94
CA LEU A 353 -21.52 6.16 -28.54
C LEU A 353 -20.08 5.74 -28.24
N TRP A 354 -19.86 4.60 -27.57
CA TRP A 354 -18.52 4.06 -27.35
C TRP A 354 -17.76 3.82 -28.66
N GLN A 355 -18.42 3.28 -29.69
CA GLN A 355 -17.81 3.12 -31.01
C GLN A 355 -17.40 4.46 -31.62
N VAL A 356 -18.27 5.47 -31.54
CA VAL A 356 -17.98 6.83 -32.03
C VAL A 356 -16.82 7.48 -31.26
N MET A 357 -16.71 7.24 -29.95
CA MET A 357 -15.58 7.70 -29.13
C MET A 357 -14.26 7.08 -29.60
N LEU A 358 -14.24 5.79 -29.92
CA LEU A 358 -13.06 5.11 -30.46
C LEU A 358 -12.69 5.62 -31.86
N GLU A 359 -13.69 5.85 -32.73
CA GLU A 359 -13.47 6.44 -34.05
C GLU A 359 -12.87 7.84 -33.95
N PHE A 360 -13.37 8.67 -33.03
CA PHE A 360 -12.81 9.99 -32.74
C PHE A 360 -11.35 9.89 -32.32
N ALA A 361 -11.03 9.02 -31.35
CA ALA A 361 -9.67 8.83 -30.88
C ALA A 361 -8.72 8.34 -31.99
N MET A 362 -9.20 7.48 -32.90
CA MET A 362 -8.42 7.03 -34.05
C MET A 362 -8.24 8.14 -35.11
N GLU A 363 -9.21 9.02 -35.31
CA GLU A 363 -9.10 10.17 -36.23
C GLU A 363 -8.07 11.18 -35.69
N PHE A 364 -8.15 11.48 -34.39
CA PHE A 364 -7.24 12.39 -33.69
C PHE A 364 -6.06 11.65 -33.03
N ASP A 365 -5.52 10.65 -33.71
CA ASP A 365 -4.26 10.03 -33.30
C ASP A 365 -3.12 11.08 -33.31
N VAL A 366 -2.19 10.97 -32.36
CA VAL A 366 -1.05 11.90 -32.22
C VAL A 366 -0.20 11.99 -33.50
N SER A 367 -0.11 10.90 -34.26
CA SER A 367 0.63 10.84 -35.52
C SER A 367 -0.07 11.56 -36.69
N LYS A 368 -1.36 11.90 -36.56
CA LYS A 368 -2.19 12.40 -37.66
C LYS A 368 -2.37 13.92 -37.70
N GLY A 369 -1.95 14.65 -36.66
CA GLY A 369 -2.18 16.09 -36.61
C GLY A 369 -1.58 16.78 -35.39
N ARG A 370 -1.88 18.08 -35.26
CA ARG A 370 -1.38 18.95 -34.18
C ARG A 370 -2.48 19.74 -33.48
N SER A 371 -3.75 19.34 -33.67
CA SER A 371 -4.85 19.95 -32.94
C SER A 371 -4.75 19.61 -31.44
N PRO A 372 -5.40 20.36 -30.55
CA PRO A 372 -5.45 20.01 -29.13
C PRO A 372 -6.00 18.61 -28.83
N TRP A 373 -6.76 18.03 -29.77
CA TRP A 373 -7.33 16.68 -29.65
C TRP A 373 -6.45 15.60 -30.25
N ASN A 374 -5.36 15.93 -30.96
CA ASN A 374 -4.35 14.98 -31.41
C ASN A 374 -3.50 14.46 -30.23
N MET A 375 -4.18 13.82 -29.28
CA MET A 375 -3.67 13.40 -27.97
C MET A 375 -4.09 11.95 -27.67
N PHE A 376 -4.15 11.10 -28.70
CA PHE A 376 -4.51 9.69 -28.58
C PHE A 376 -3.46 8.80 -29.24
N ASP A 377 -3.19 7.66 -28.60
CA ASP A 377 -2.63 6.49 -29.24
C ASP A 377 -3.82 5.64 -29.72
N GLY A 378 -4.23 5.82 -30.97
CA GLY A 378 -5.46 5.26 -31.50
C GLY A 378 -5.40 3.73 -31.60
N ALA A 379 -6.34 3.04 -30.94
CA ALA A 379 -6.45 1.58 -31.01
C ALA A 379 -7.91 1.12 -31.10
N PRO A 380 -8.19 0.01 -31.81
CA PRO A 380 -9.50 -0.60 -31.77
C PRO A 380 -9.74 -1.23 -30.39
N GLY A 381 -10.72 -0.73 -29.65
CA GLY A 381 -11.24 -1.37 -28.45
C GLY A 381 -10.86 -0.75 -27.09
N CYS A 382 -9.95 0.22 -27.06
CA CYS A 382 -9.64 0.98 -25.85
C CYS A 382 -9.35 2.44 -26.15
N LEU A 383 -9.62 3.31 -25.18
CA LEU A 383 -9.31 4.73 -25.26
C LEU A 383 -7.98 4.98 -24.54
N LYS A 384 -6.98 5.48 -25.26
CA LYS A 384 -5.63 5.76 -24.73
C LYS A 384 -5.24 7.22 -24.95
N PRO A 385 -5.67 8.15 -24.06
CA PRO A 385 -5.15 9.51 -24.08
C PRO A 385 -3.63 9.50 -23.84
N TYR A 386 -2.88 10.06 -24.79
CA TYR A 386 -1.44 10.01 -24.88
C TYR A 386 -0.89 11.28 -25.51
N SER A 387 0.15 11.86 -24.88
CA SER A 387 0.89 12.98 -25.43
C SER A 387 2.30 12.54 -25.82
N GLU A 388 2.68 12.67 -27.09
CA GLU A 388 4.04 12.35 -27.56
C GLU A 388 5.07 13.33 -26.98
N THR A 389 4.71 14.62 -26.89
CA THR A 389 5.54 15.68 -26.32
C THR A 389 4.81 16.45 -25.23
N ALA A 390 5.55 16.94 -24.24
CA ALA A 390 4.97 17.79 -23.20
C ALA A 390 4.45 19.12 -23.79
N SER A 391 3.27 19.51 -23.37
CA SER A 391 2.59 20.76 -23.69
C SER A 391 2.26 21.55 -22.41
N GLU A 392 1.72 22.76 -22.55
CA GLU A 392 1.20 23.52 -21.40
C GLU A 392 0.12 22.71 -20.65
N ARG A 393 -0.71 21.97 -21.39
CA ARG A 393 -1.83 21.22 -20.84
C ARG A 393 -1.41 19.88 -20.21
N PHE A 394 -0.59 19.09 -20.90
CA PHE A 394 -0.24 17.73 -20.50
C PHE A 394 1.26 17.42 -20.67
N MET A 395 1.83 16.60 -19.79
CA MET A 395 3.18 16.06 -19.90
C MET A 395 3.24 14.95 -20.95
N ALA A 396 4.43 14.61 -21.43
CA ALA A 396 4.58 13.47 -22.35
C ALA A 396 4.27 12.15 -21.63
N GLY A 397 3.65 11.21 -22.34
CA GLY A 397 3.31 9.88 -21.84
C GLY A 397 1.82 9.54 -21.91
N TYR A 398 1.46 8.37 -21.37
CA TYR A 398 0.08 7.94 -21.23
C TYR A 398 -0.59 8.62 -20.05
N HIS A 399 -1.79 9.14 -20.25
CA HIS A 399 -2.57 9.76 -19.19
C HIS A 399 -3.54 8.77 -18.55
N ALA A 400 -4.20 7.95 -19.37
CA ALA A 400 -5.08 6.88 -18.93
C ALA A 400 -5.18 5.80 -20.02
N ILE A 401 -5.62 4.60 -19.63
CA ILE A 401 -6.02 3.55 -20.57
C ILE A 401 -7.37 3.03 -20.11
N LEU A 402 -8.40 3.24 -20.93
CA LEU A 402 -9.78 2.95 -20.58
C LEU A 402 -10.34 1.84 -21.46
N TYR A 403 -11.04 0.91 -20.81
CA TYR A 403 -11.71 -0.20 -21.46
C TYR A 403 -13.22 -0.13 -21.22
N ALA A 404 -13.99 -0.66 -22.15
CA ALA A 404 -15.42 -0.89 -21.96
C ALA A 404 -15.63 -2.23 -21.25
N TYR A 405 -16.44 -2.21 -20.21
CA TYR A 405 -16.88 -3.34 -19.41
C TYR A 405 -18.41 -3.46 -19.47
N HIS A 406 -18.91 -4.61 -19.06
CA HIS A 406 -20.34 -4.84 -18.83
C HIS A 406 -20.66 -4.64 -17.36
N GLU A 407 -21.84 -4.09 -17.04
CA GLU A 407 -22.28 -3.88 -15.65
C GLU A 407 -22.38 -5.20 -14.88
N SER A 408 -22.64 -6.32 -15.58
CA SER A 408 -22.85 -7.66 -15.01
C SER A 408 -21.66 -8.62 -15.17
N GLY A 409 -20.55 -8.18 -15.79
CA GLY A 409 -19.38 -9.02 -16.07
C GLY A 409 -19.57 -10.14 -17.12
N ILE A 410 -20.81 -10.41 -17.58
CA ILE A 410 -21.15 -11.41 -18.59
C ILE A 410 -21.71 -10.72 -19.83
N TRP A 411 -21.19 -11.07 -21.01
CA TRP A 411 -21.68 -10.55 -22.30
C TRP A 411 -23.06 -11.13 -22.65
N LEU A 412 -24.11 -10.33 -22.52
CA LEU A 412 -25.45 -10.69 -22.97
C LEU A 412 -25.80 -9.91 -24.26
N PRO A 413 -26.35 -10.55 -25.32
CA PRO A 413 -26.59 -9.93 -26.63
C PRO A 413 -27.51 -8.69 -26.65
N TRP A 414 -28.26 -8.44 -25.57
CA TRP A 414 -29.24 -7.36 -25.45
C TRP A 414 -28.77 -6.17 -24.61
N GLU A 415 -27.54 -6.19 -24.08
CA GLU A 415 -27.01 -5.04 -23.33
C GLU A 415 -26.63 -3.91 -24.30
N GLU A 416 -27.35 -2.79 -24.20
CA GLU A 416 -27.19 -1.62 -25.08
C GLU A 416 -26.13 -0.63 -24.59
N ARG A 417 -25.69 -0.75 -23.34
CA ARG A 417 -24.76 0.16 -22.68
C ARG A 417 -23.48 -0.55 -22.27
N VAL A 418 -22.40 0.22 -22.18
CA VAL A 418 -21.10 -0.22 -21.69
C VAL A 418 -20.62 0.71 -20.59
N LEU A 419 -19.97 0.15 -19.58
CA LEU A 419 -19.35 0.87 -18.48
C LEU A 419 -17.87 1.13 -18.79
N ILE A 420 -17.46 2.39 -18.82
CA ILE A 420 -16.07 2.77 -19.04
C ILE A 420 -15.31 2.58 -17.72
N GLY A 421 -14.36 1.65 -17.72
CA GLY A 421 -13.55 1.31 -16.56
C GLY A 421 -12.19 1.98 -16.58
N TRP A 422 -11.75 2.46 -15.42
CA TRP A 422 -10.44 3.03 -15.17
C TRP A 422 -9.63 2.13 -14.23
N THR A 423 -8.34 2.00 -14.48
CA THR A 423 -7.39 1.28 -13.61
C THR A 423 -6.24 2.20 -13.26
N PRO A 424 -5.58 2.02 -12.08
CA PRO A 424 -4.39 2.77 -11.73
C PRO A 424 -3.34 2.73 -12.85
N PRO A 425 -2.91 3.89 -13.38
CA PRO A 425 -1.95 3.95 -14.47
C PRO A 425 -0.60 3.30 -14.13
N THR A 426 -0.12 2.46 -15.04
CA THR A 426 1.20 1.84 -14.98
C THR A 426 2.03 2.19 -16.20
N ASP A 427 3.35 2.21 -16.08
CA ASP A 427 4.26 2.36 -17.21
C ASP A 427 4.33 1.07 -18.05
N ILE A 428 5.10 1.10 -19.14
CA ILE A 428 5.29 -0.06 -20.03
C ILE A 428 5.90 -1.27 -19.30
N GLY A 429 6.65 -1.03 -18.22
CA GLY A 429 7.21 -2.06 -17.35
C GLY A 429 6.28 -2.52 -16.23
N GLY A 430 5.05 -2.03 -16.17
CA GLY A 430 4.07 -2.34 -15.13
C GLY A 430 4.32 -1.65 -13.79
N LYS A 431 5.17 -0.61 -13.74
CA LYS A 431 5.41 0.19 -12.53
C LYS A 431 4.33 1.27 -12.38
N PRO A 432 3.83 1.54 -11.16
CA PRO A 432 2.86 2.62 -10.94
C PRO A 432 3.39 3.98 -11.41
N GLN A 433 2.55 4.74 -12.11
CA GLN A 433 2.87 6.11 -12.50
C GLN A 433 2.42 7.12 -11.42
N SER A 434 3.12 8.25 -11.32
CA SER A 434 2.73 9.34 -10.44
C SER A 434 1.48 10.04 -10.98
N ILE A 435 0.44 10.10 -10.16
CA ILE A 435 -0.83 10.71 -10.53
C ILE A 435 -0.71 12.24 -10.52
N SER A 436 -1.08 12.88 -11.61
CA SER A 436 -1.27 14.32 -11.69
C SER A 436 -2.20 14.70 -12.84
N PRO A 437 -2.92 15.84 -12.75
CA PRO A 437 -3.76 16.33 -13.84
C PRO A 437 -3.05 16.52 -15.19
N ARG A 438 -1.71 16.74 -15.16
CA ARG A 438 -0.89 16.90 -16.37
C ARG A 438 -0.23 15.60 -16.83
N GLY A 439 0.02 14.66 -15.93
CA GLY A 439 0.67 13.36 -16.20
C GLY A 439 -0.36 12.23 -16.25
N ALA A 440 -0.18 11.20 -15.44
CA ALA A 440 -1.15 10.12 -15.31
C ALA A 440 -2.39 10.58 -14.53
N TRP A 441 -3.59 10.36 -15.07
CA TRP A 441 -4.83 10.88 -14.52
C TRP A 441 -5.39 10.03 -13.40
N SER A 442 -5.97 10.67 -12.37
CA SER A 442 -6.76 10.02 -11.32
C SER A 442 -8.11 9.54 -11.87
N ALA A 443 -8.82 8.73 -11.09
CA ALA A 443 -10.17 8.29 -11.47
C ALA A 443 -11.14 9.48 -11.60
N GLU A 444 -11.14 10.38 -10.62
CA GLU A 444 -11.94 11.61 -10.64
C GLU A 444 -11.61 12.53 -11.83
N PHE A 445 -10.32 12.81 -12.07
CA PHE A 445 -9.93 13.66 -13.19
C PHE A 445 -10.34 13.02 -14.54
N THR A 446 -10.15 11.72 -14.68
CA THR A 446 -10.57 10.98 -15.89
C THR A 446 -12.08 11.06 -16.08
N HIS A 447 -12.85 10.85 -15.02
CA HIS A 447 -14.31 10.96 -15.04
C HIS A 447 -14.77 12.35 -15.48
N ASP A 448 -14.22 13.41 -14.86
CA ASP A 448 -14.61 14.78 -15.16
C ASP A 448 -14.20 15.17 -16.59
N TRP A 449 -13.00 14.77 -17.04
CA TRP A 449 -12.58 14.96 -18.42
C TRP A 449 -13.49 14.24 -19.42
N LEU A 450 -13.92 13.00 -19.13
CA LEU A 450 -14.86 12.27 -19.98
C LEU A 450 -16.20 13.00 -20.07
N ARG A 451 -16.76 13.39 -18.92
CA ARG A 451 -18.09 14.00 -18.80
C ARG A 451 -18.13 15.41 -19.41
N ASP A 452 -17.17 16.25 -19.05
CA ASP A 452 -17.24 17.69 -19.28
C ASP A 452 -16.54 18.13 -20.57
N GLU A 453 -15.59 17.33 -21.07
CA GLU A 453 -14.78 17.69 -22.23
C GLU A 453 -14.91 16.70 -23.39
N PHE A 454 -14.56 15.43 -23.17
CA PHE A 454 -14.40 14.45 -24.25
C PHE A 454 -15.72 14.06 -24.90
N ILE A 455 -16.70 13.58 -24.11
CA ILE A 455 -17.99 13.13 -24.65
C ILE A 455 -18.71 14.28 -25.38
N PRO A 456 -18.80 15.51 -24.83
CA PRO A 456 -19.37 16.65 -25.55
C PRO A 456 -18.67 16.93 -26.88
N GLU A 457 -17.33 16.87 -26.96
CA GLU A 457 -16.63 17.10 -28.21
C GLU A 457 -16.83 15.98 -29.22
N VAL A 458 -16.82 14.72 -28.78
CA VAL A 458 -17.12 13.56 -29.64
C VAL A 458 -18.49 13.71 -30.30
N LEU A 459 -19.51 14.13 -29.52
CA LEU A 459 -20.85 14.38 -30.06
C LEU A 459 -20.86 15.51 -31.09
N ARG A 460 -20.18 16.64 -30.81
CA ARG A 460 -20.04 17.75 -31.77
C ARG A 460 -19.38 17.29 -33.07
N TRP A 461 -18.26 16.57 -32.98
CA TRP A 461 -17.54 16.04 -34.12
C TRP A 461 -18.40 15.07 -34.93
N HIS A 462 -19.14 14.18 -34.28
CA HIS A 462 -20.00 13.23 -34.94
C HIS A 462 -21.12 13.91 -35.73
N VAL A 463 -21.79 14.90 -35.14
CA VAL A 463 -22.82 15.71 -35.83
C VAL A 463 -22.23 16.45 -37.04
N GLN A 464 -21.04 17.06 -36.88
CA GLN A 464 -20.37 17.77 -37.99
C GLN A 464 -20.00 16.82 -39.15
N ARG A 465 -19.58 15.59 -38.83
CA ARG A 465 -19.20 14.58 -39.83
C ARG A 465 -20.41 13.98 -40.56
N GLN A 466 -21.56 13.88 -39.90
CA GLN A 466 -22.83 13.44 -40.51
C GLN A 466 -23.51 14.55 -41.32
N THR A 467 -23.23 15.82 -41.05
CA THR A 467 -23.77 16.93 -41.83
C THR A 467 -23.09 16.95 -43.21
N PRO A 468 -23.81 16.77 -44.33
CA PRO A 468 -23.17 16.75 -45.64
C PRO A 468 -22.47 18.09 -45.89
N ARG A 469 -21.19 18.03 -46.31
CA ARG A 469 -20.38 19.16 -46.77
C ARG A 469 -21.11 19.88 -47.92
N ARG A 470 -22.02 20.80 -47.61
CA ARG A 470 -22.80 21.57 -48.59
C ARG A 470 -21.87 22.54 -49.31
N LYS A 471 -21.27 22.08 -50.42
CA LYS A 471 -20.83 22.95 -51.51
C LYS A 471 -22.06 23.38 -52.31
N SER A 472 -22.68 24.51 -51.95
CA SER A 472 -23.45 25.40 -52.83
C SER A 472 -24.28 26.36 -51.98
N TRP A 473 -24.07 27.66 -52.19
CA TRP A 473 -24.64 28.79 -51.46
C TRP A 473 -25.99 29.27 -52.03
N ALA A 474 -26.61 28.51 -52.94
CA ALA A 474 -27.82 28.95 -53.61
C ALA A 474 -28.79 27.79 -53.79
N SER A 475 -29.44 27.39 -52.69
CA SER A 475 -30.81 26.88 -52.63
C SER A 475 -30.96 26.05 -51.35
N TRP A 476 -31.75 26.52 -50.38
CA TRP A 476 -32.84 25.80 -49.69
C TRP A 476 -33.20 26.48 -48.37
N PRO A 477 -34.48 26.39 -47.95
CA PRO A 477 -35.03 27.12 -46.82
C PRO A 477 -34.49 26.57 -45.49
N THR A 478 -34.55 27.42 -44.47
CA THR A 478 -34.27 27.15 -43.06
C THR A 478 -35.04 25.92 -42.56
N GLY A 479 -34.45 24.73 -42.74
CA GLY A 479 -34.87 23.49 -42.12
C GLY A 479 -34.03 23.25 -40.87
N ASP A 480 -34.70 22.87 -39.79
CA ASP A 480 -34.19 22.78 -38.42
C ASP A 480 -32.77 22.21 -38.32
N VAL A 481 -31.91 22.96 -37.64
CA VAL A 481 -30.66 22.42 -37.09
C VAL A 481 -31.07 21.30 -36.12
N PRO A 482 -30.53 20.07 -36.22
CA PRO A 482 -30.79 19.03 -35.23
C PRO A 482 -30.53 19.59 -33.84
N ALA A 483 -31.48 19.43 -32.91
CA ALA A 483 -31.30 19.88 -31.54
C ALA A 483 -29.97 19.34 -30.99
N PRO A 484 -29.23 20.11 -30.17
CA PRO A 484 -28.02 19.62 -29.54
C PRO A 484 -28.37 18.35 -28.76
N ILE A 485 -27.71 17.23 -29.08
CA ILE A 485 -27.83 16.01 -28.28
C ILE A 485 -27.22 16.33 -26.91
N ASP A 486 -28.02 16.25 -25.85
CA ASP A 486 -27.53 16.50 -24.50
C ASP A 486 -26.64 15.32 -24.07
N ALA A 487 -25.38 15.62 -23.76
CA ALA A 487 -24.41 14.62 -23.31
C ALA A 487 -24.88 13.91 -22.03
N SER A 488 -25.67 14.59 -21.19
CA SER A 488 -26.19 14.04 -19.93
C SER A 488 -27.28 12.97 -20.13
N GLU A 489 -27.97 12.96 -21.28
CA GLU A 489 -28.94 11.90 -21.62
C GLU A 489 -28.26 10.62 -22.11
N LEU A 490 -27.05 10.74 -22.67
CA LEU A 490 -26.30 9.60 -23.21
C LEU A 490 -25.24 9.07 -22.24
N ALA A 491 -24.67 9.90 -21.38
CA ALA A 491 -23.64 9.49 -20.43
C ALA A 491 -24.16 9.51 -18.99
N THR A 492 -24.22 8.34 -18.35
CA THR A 492 -24.64 8.20 -16.95
C THR A 492 -23.40 8.13 -16.07
N SER A 493 -23.23 9.06 -15.14
CA SER A 493 -22.14 9.03 -14.17
C SER A 493 -22.36 7.91 -13.15
N HIS A 494 -21.30 7.16 -12.83
CA HIS A 494 -21.25 6.19 -11.73
C HIS A 494 -20.49 6.73 -10.52
N ALA A 495 -20.16 8.03 -10.51
CA ALA A 495 -19.62 8.65 -9.31
C ALA A 495 -20.73 8.71 -8.27
N ALA A 496 -20.52 8.06 -7.13
CA ALA A 496 -21.30 8.32 -5.94
C ALA A 496 -21.27 9.83 -5.63
N GLY A 497 -22.38 10.30 -5.06
CA GLY A 497 -22.36 11.56 -4.32
C GLY A 497 -21.18 11.53 -3.35
N ILE A 498 -20.48 12.64 -3.21
CA ILE A 498 -19.60 12.77 -2.06
C ILE A 498 -20.46 13.46 -1.02
N ALA A 499 -20.55 12.86 0.17
CA ALA A 499 -20.70 13.59 1.40
C ALA A 499 -19.41 14.43 1.60
N SER A 500 -19.15 15.37 0.69
CA SER A 500 -18.06 16.32 0.78
C SER A 500 -18.65 17.52 1.50
N LEU A 501 -18.76 17.41 2.82
CA LEU A 501 -18.59 18.61 3.60
C LEU A 501 -17.12 19.01 3.42
N SER A 502 -16.89 19.98 2.53
CA SER A 502 -15.86 20.96 2.84
C SER A 502 -16.09 21.36 4.30
N VAL A 503 -15.03 21.53 5.09
CA VAL A 503 -15.09 21.87 6.53
C VAL A 503 -16.06 23.04 6.84
N VAL A 504 -16.50 23.75 5.81
CA VAL A 504 -17.53 24.79 5.76
C VAL A 504 -18.66 24.34 4.80
N ALA A 505 -19.86 24.03 5.32
CA ALA A 505 -21.06 24.06 4.48
C ALA A 505 -21.34 25.52 4.11
N ASN A 506 -21.39 25.85 2.82
CA ASN A 506 -21.51 27.24 2.36
C ASN A 506 -22.95 27.77 2.48
N ASP A 507 -23.93 26.86 2.40
CA ASP A 507 -25.34 27.14 2.58
C ASP A 507 -26.12 25.95 3.16
N LEU A 508 -27.41 26.15 3.39
CA LEU A 508 -28.31 25.15 3.98
C LEU A 508 -28.61 24.00 3.00
N ALA A 509 -28.59 24.25 1.68
CA ALA A 509 -28.87 23.24 0.68
C ALA A 509 -27.71 22.23 0.60
N GLU A 510 -26.46 22.70 0.56
CA GLU A 510 -25.28 21.84 0.61
C GLU A 510 -25.27 20.94 1.87
N LEU A 511 -25.63 21.50 3.03
CA LEU A 511 -25.72 20.73 4.27
C LEU A 511 -26.85 19.69 4.19
N TYR A 512 -28.00 20.07 3.65
CA TYR A 512 -29.15 19.16 3.49
C TYR A 512 -28.82 17.99 2.56
N ASP A 513 -28.20 18.26 1.41
CA ASP A 513 -27.79 17.24 0.44
C ASP A 513 -26.77 16.28 1.04
N CYS A 514 -25.78 16.79 1.77
CA CYS A 514 -24.80 15.95 2.46
C CYS A 514 -25.46 15.05 3.51
N VAL A 515 -26.36 15.59 4.34
CA VAL A 515 -27.05 14.79 5.36
C VAL A 515 -27.98 13.75 4.71
N THR A 516 -28.58 14.08 3.56
CA THR A 516 -29.41 13.15 2.78
C THR A 516 -28.59 11.96 2.27
N GLU A 517 -27.37 12.20 1.80
CA GLU A 517 -26.47 11.13 1.38
C GLU A 517 -26.06 10.25 2.56
N LEU A 518 -25.66 10.85 3.69
CA LEU A 518 -25.31 10.12 4.92
C LEU A 518 -26.48 9.28 5.43
N GLN A 519 -27.70 9.80 5.38
CA GLN A 519 -28.92 9.10 5.75
C GLN A 519 -29.20 7.93 4.80
N SER A 520 -29.07 8.16 3.50
CA SER A 520 -29.26 7.13 2.46
C SER A 520 -28.29 5.97 2.65
N HIS A 521 -27.01 6.27 2.92
CA HIS A 521 -26.00 5.28 3.27
C HIS A 521 -26.37 4.50 4.53
N ALA A 522 -26.74 5.21 5.61
CA ALA A 522 -27.10 4.56 6.87
C ALA A 522 -28.31 3.63 6.73
N ASN A 523 -29.31 4.02 5.94
CA ASN A 523 -30.50 3.21 5.65
C ASN A 523 -30.18 1.97 4.79
N ALA A 524 -29.28 2.09 3.81
CA ALA A 524 -28.88 0.98 2.95
C ALA A 524 -27.97 -0.04 3.70
N ARG A 525 -27.22 0.41 4.71
CA ARG A 525 -26.21 -0.39 5.39
C ARG A 525 -26.84 -1.46 6.30
N ARG A 526 -26.54 -2.72 6.01
CA ARG A 526 -26.89 -3.88 6.85
C ARG A 526 -25.66 -4.49 7.53
N SER A 527 -24.90 -3.66 8.25
CA SER A 527 -23.67 -4.09 8.93
C SER A 527 -23.94 -4.53 10.37
N GLU A 528 -23.25 -5.57 10.82
CA GLU A 528 -23.19 -6.01 12.22
C GLU A 528 -22.17 -5.19 13.05
N VAL A 529 -21.37 -4.34 12.38
CA VAL A 529 -20.41 -3.44 13.03
C VAL A 529 -21.18 -2.32 13.73
N SER A 530 -20.87 -2.12 15.01
CA SER A 530 -21.53 -1.10 15.81
C SER A 530 -21.06 0.31 15.43
N VAL A 531 -21.96 1.28 15.51
CA VAL A 531 -21.72 2.70 15.29
C VAL A 531 -21.29 3.35 16.63
N PRO A 532 -20.11 4.00 16.71
CA PRO A 532 -19.65 4.63 17.94
C PRO A 532 -20.62 5.67 18.50
N ALA A 533 -20.74 5.74 19.83
CA ALA A 533 -21.58 6.74 20.50
C ALA A 533 -21.26 8.19 20.09
N ALA A 534 -19.99 8.46 19.76
CA ALA A 534 -19.54 9.77 19.29
C ALA A 534 -20.24 10.22 18.00
N VAL A 535 -20.54 9.28 17.10
CA VAL A 535 -21.23 9.54 15.82
C VAL A 535 -22.67 9.99 16.07
N ILE A 536 -23.40 9.28 16.94
CA ILE A 536 -24.78 9.67 17.30
C ILE A 536 -24.80 10.99 18.06
N ARG A 537 -23.88 11.19 19.01
CA ARG A 537 -23.76 12.47 19.73
C ARG A 537 -23.49 13.63 18.79
N ALA A 538 -22.72 13.43 17.72
CA ALA A 538 -22.50 14.45 16.69
C ALA A 538 -23.80 14.86 16.00
N VAL A 539 -24.61 13.89 15.56
CA VAL A 539 -25.92 14.16 14.92
C VAL A 539 -26.87 14.86 15.89
N LEU A 540 -26.97 14.41 17.15
CA LEU A 540 -27.84 15.02 18.15
C LEU A 540 -27.40 16.47 18.49
N LYS A 541 -26.09 16.74 18.56
CA LYS A 541 -25.58 18.10 18.71
C LYS A 541 -25.87 18.97 17.50
N ALA A 542 -25.82 18.42 16.29
CA ALA A 542 -26.23 19.13 15.09
C ALA A 542 -27.73 19.50 15.16
N VAL A 543 -28.60 18.56 15.53
CA VAL A 543 -30.04 18.82 15.76
C VAL A 543 -30.23 19.97 16.76
N GLN A 544 -29.57 19.89 17.91
CA GLN A 544 -29.65 20.91 18.95
C GLN A 544 -29.29 22.31 18.43
N ARG A 545 -28.28 22.41 17.56
CA ARG A 545 -27.81 23.67 17.00
C ARG A 545 -28.73 24.27 15.95
N VAL A 546 -29.38 23.42 15.14
CA VAL A 546 -30.30 23.90 14.09
C VAL A 546 -31.68 24.23 14.68
N LEU A 547 -32.09 23.56 15.74
CA LEU A 547 -33.43 23.66 16.33
C LEU A 547 -33.93 25.11 16.59
N PRO A 548 -33.11 26.06 17.10
CA PRO A 548 -33.55 27.44 17.31
C PRO A 548 -33.92 28.20 16.03
N PHE A 549 -33.51 27.70 14.86
CA PHE A 549 -33.78 28.29 13.55
C PHE A 549 -34.92 27.59 12.81
N ALA A 550 -35.52 26.54 13.38
CA ALA A 550 -36.51 25.70 12.72
C ALA A 550 -37.93 25.99 13.20
N GLU A 551 -38.86 26.15 12.25
CA GLU A 551 -40.29 26.32 12.53
C GLU A 551 -41.00 24.97 12.40
N LEU A 552 -41.00 24.19 13.48
CA LEU A 552 -41.66 22.87 13.52
C LEU A 552 -43.17 23.01 13.74
N SER A 553 -43.99 22.48 12.83
CA SER A 553 -45.45 22.44 13.00
C SER A 553 -45.90 21.42 14.05
N THR A 554 -45.13 20.34 14.24
CA THR A 554 -45.35 19.31 15.27
C THR A 554 -44.02 18.69 15.69
N GLU A 555 -43.87 18.32 16.96
CA GLU A 555 -42.66 17.67 17.47
C GLU A 555 -42.70 16.13 17.40
N ILE A 556 -43.84 15.54 17.00
CA ILE A 556 -44.10 14.09 17.08
C ILE A 556 -43.07 13.30 16.27
N TYR A 557 -42.84 13.70 15.02
CA TYR A 557 -41.91 13.01 14.13
C TYR A 557 -40.47 13.08 14.65
N LEU A 558 -40.03 14.28 15.07
CA LEU A 558 -38.68 14.49 15.59
C LEU A 558 -38.45 13.70 16.89
N ARG A 559 -39.41 13.71 17.81
CA ARG A 559 -39.34 12.94 19.06
C ARG A 559 -39.28 11.44 18.80
N GLY A 560 -40.07 10.94 17.85
CA GLY A 560 -40.02 9.53 17.41
C GLY A 560 -38.67 9.16 16.80
N SER A 561 -38.15 10.00 15.90
CA SER A 561 -36.87 9.78 15.21
C SER A 561 -35.66 9.81 16.15
N LEU A 562 -35.72 10.59 17.23
CA LEU A 562 -34.62 10.70 18.20
C LEU A 562 -34.79 9.78 19.42
N GLU A 563 -35.87 8.99 19.47
CA GLU A 563 -36.27 8.16 20.62
C GLU A 563 -36.39 8.95 21.92
N ILE A 564 -37.02 10.13 21.86
CA ILE A 564 -37.14 11.07 22.98
C ILE A 564 -38.56 11.03 23.57
N ALA A 565 -38.66 10.86 24.90
CA ALA A 565 -39.92 10.88 25.62
C ALA A 565 -40.60 12.28 25.63
N PRO A 566 -41.94 12.37 25.69
CA PRO A 566 -42.67 13.65 25.67
C PRO A 566 -42.61 14.43 27.00
N GLU A 567 -41.93 13.89 28.02
CA GLU A 567 -41.98 14.38 29.40
C GLU A 567 -41.29 15.74 29.61
N PHE A 568 -40.42 16.15 28.70
CA PHE A 568 -39.65 17.41 28.78
C PHE A 568 -39.80 18.28 27.53
N PRO A 569 -39.61 19.62 27.66
CA PRO A 569 -39.45 20.51 26.50
C PRO A 569 -38.40 19.97 25.54
N LEU A 570 -38.64 20.13 24.23
CA LEU A 570 -37.85 19.46 23.19
C LEU A 570 -36.34 19.71 23.32
N GLU A 571 -35.94 20.96 23.53
CA GLU A 571 -34.53 21.34 23.72
C GLU A 571 -33.86 20.61 24.90
N GLN A 572 -34.55 20.55 26.05
CA GLN A 572 -34.07 19.87 27.24
C GLN A 572 -34.01 18.35 27.04
N ALA A 573 -34.98 17.80 26.31
CA ALA A 573 -35.07 16.38 26.02
C ALA A 573 -33.95 15.93 25.06
N VAL A 574 -33.58 16.76 24.07
CA VAL A 574 -32.41 16.54 23.20
C VAL A 574 -31.11 16.56 24.01
N LEU A 575 -30.96 17.52 24.92
CA LEU A 575 -29.80 17.60 25.82
C LEU A 575 -29.63 16.33 26.66
N GLN A 576 -30.70 15.87 27.31
CA GLN A 576 -30.69 14.62 28.08
C GLN A 576 -30.33 13.41 27.21
N ARG A 577 -30.82 13.35 25.97
CA ARG A 577 -30.48 12.28 25.02
C ARG A 577 -28.98 12.29 24.65
N ILE A 578 -28.39 13.47 24.48
CA ILE A 578 -26.94 13.63 24.24
C ILE A 578 -26.13 13.09 25.42
N GLU A 579 -26.51 13.45 26.65
CA GLU A 579 -25.84 13.01 27.88
C GLU A 579 -25.97 11.50 28.12
N ALA A 580 -27.14 10.94 27.82
CA ALA A 580 -27.40 9.50 27.95
C ALA A 580 -26.70 8.65 26.86
N CYS A 581 -26.23 9.26 25.77
CA CYS A 581 -25.59 8.55 24.67
C CYS A 581 -24.14 8.17 25.04
N CYS A 582 -23.97 7.04 25.73
CA CYS A 582 -22.66 6.54 26.17
C CYS A 582 -22.21 5.24 25.51
N LYS A 583 -23.12 4.52 24.84
CA LYS A 583 -22.86 3.22 24.21
C LYS A 583 -22.97 3.32 22.69
N ALA A 584 -22.21 2.47 22.00
CA ALA A 584 -22.36 2.34 20.55
C ALA A 584 -23.71 1.70 20.18
N VAL A 585 -24.19 2.03 18.99
CA VAL A 585 -25.53 1.69 18.49
C VAL A 585 -25.43 0.94 17.16
N ASN A 586 -26.55 0.67 16.49
CA ASN A 586 -26.57 0.11 15.14
C ASN A 586 -26.94 1.17 14.08
N TYR A 587 -26.84 0.81 12.80
CA TYR A 587 -27.17 1.70 11.68
C TYR A 587 -28.62 2.20 11.66
N PRO A 588 -29.65 1.39 12.00
CA PRO A 588 -31.01 1.90 12.12
C PRO A 588 -31.15 3.10 13.06
N VAL A 589 -30.47 3.09 14.21
CA VAL A 589 -30.49 4.24 15.14
C VAL A 589 -29.79 5.46 14.52
N LEU A 590 -28.71 5.26 13.76
CA LEU A 590 -28.06 6.35 13.02
C LEU A 590 -28.96 6.92 11.91
N ASP A 591 -29.63 6.06 11.14
CA ASP A 591 -30.61 6.44 10.11
C ASP A 591 -31.71 7.32 10.71
N TYR A 592 -32.37 6.86 11.79
CA TYR A 592 -33.41 7.63 12.45
C TYR A 592 -32.91 8.98 12.99
N ALA A 593 -31.71 9.01 13.59
CA ALA A 593 -31.11 10.26 14.05
C ALA A 593 -30.87 11.26 12.89
N LEU A 594 -30.39 10.78 11.75
CA LEU A 594 -30.15 11.60 10.55
C LEU A 594 -31.47 12.08 9.92
N ARG A 595 -32.53 11.26 9.91
CA ARG A 595 -33.88 11.71 9.51
C ARG A 595 -34.42 12.81 10.42
N GLY A 596 -34.15 12.71 11.73
CA GLY A 596 -34.46 13.78 12.67
C GLY A 596 -33.71 15.09 12.34
N LEU A 597 -32.44 15.00 11.96
CA LEU A 597 -31.68 16.17 11.50
C LEU A 597 -32.23 16.75 10.19
N LEU A 598 -32.59 15.91 9.21
CA LEU A 598 -33.20 16.35 7.96
C LEU A 598 -34.52 17.09 8.17
N GLU A 599 -35.37 16.62 9.08
CA GLU A 599 -36.61 17.31 9.43
C GLU A 599 -36.34 18.72 9.95
N VAL A 600 -35.37 18.88 10.85
CA VAL A 600 -35.04 20.19 11.42
C VAL A 600 -34.39 21.09 10.36
N LEU A 601 -33.54 20.56 9.49
CA LEU A 601 -32.92 21.30 8.38
C LEU A 601 -33.97 21.79 7.35
N ASP A 602 -34.93 20.94 6.97
CA ASP A 602 -36.00 21.29 6.03
C ASP A 602 -36.85 22.48 6.52
N LYS A 603 -37.08 22.53 7.84
CA LYS A 603 -37.82 23.61 8.50
C LYS A 603 -36.96 24.79 8.96
N ALA A 604 -35.64 24.73 8.80
CA ALA A 604 -34.75 25.79 9.21
C ALA A 604 -34.82 27.00 8.26
N ARG A 605 -34.80 28.21 8.82
CA ARG A 605 -34.74 29.47 8.05
C ARG A 605 -33.70 30.40 8.67
N ASN A 606 -33.01 31.17 7.83
CA ASN A 606 -32.03 32.19 8.25
C ASN A 606 -30.88 31.66 9.15
N VAL A 607 -30.44 30.41 8.95
CA VAL A 607 -29.29 29.85 9.69
C VAL A 607 -28.01 30.62 9.32
N PRO A 608 -27.28 31.20 10.29
CA PRO A 608 -26.04 31.89 10.01
C PRO A 608 -24.97 30.97 9.39
N ARG A 609 -24.19 31.48 8.43
CA ARG A 609 -23.08 30.72 7.81
C ARG A 609 -22.09 30.16 8.84
N SER A 610 -21.84 30.89 9.93
CA SER A 610 -20.98 30.45 11.03
C SER A 610 -21.54 29.20 11.75
N GLU A 611 -22.87 29.11 11.89
CA GLU A 611 -23.53 27.95 12.48
C GLU A 611 -23.52 26.78 11.50
N LEU A 612 -23.79 27.00 10.20
CA LEU A 612 -23.67 25.96 9.17
C LEU A 612 -22.27 25.35 9.12
N SER A 613 -21.23 26.19 9.19
CA SER A 613 -19.82 25.77 9.28
C SER A 613 -19.51 24.99 10.57
N HIS A 614 -20.19 25.33 11.67
CA HIS A 614 -20.02 24.61 12.93
C HIS A 614 -20.72 23.25 12.90
N ILE A 615 -21.92 23.18 12.33
CA ILE A 615 -22.68 21.95 12.13
C ILE A 615 -21.90 20.99 11.23
N GLY A 616 -21.35 21.48 10.11
CA GLY A 616 -20.48 20.69 9.23
C GLY A 616 -19.32 20.04 10.00
N ARG A 617 -18.62 20.82 10.84
CA ARG A 617 -17.55 20.28 11.71
C ARG A 617 -18.05 19.30 12.77
N LEU A 618 -19.24 19.51 13.33
CA LEU A 618 -19.85 18.58 14.28
C LEU A 618 -20.14 17.23 13.63
N LEU A 619 -20.51 17.21 12.34
CA LEU A 619 -20.80 15.98 11.58
C LEU A 619 -19.56 15.22 11.10
N GLN A 620 -18.34 15.74 11.33
CA GLN A 620 -17.10 15.07 10.92
C GLN A 620 -17.01 13.59 11.36
N PRO A 621 -17.39 13.19 12.59
CA PRO A 621 -17.36 11.77 12.98
C PRO A 621 -18.32 10.89 12.16
N VAL A 622 -19.41 11.46 11.62
CA VAL A 622 -20.36 10.76 10.75
C VAL A 622 -19.75 10.57 9.36
N LEU A 623 -19.10 11.62 8.83
CA LEU A 623 -18.34 11.56 7.57
C LEU A 623 -17.19 10.55 7.64
N ASP A 624 -16.41 10.57 8.73
CA ASP A 624 -15.30 9.65 8.93
C ASP A 624 -15.80 8.19 8.92
N ARG A 625 -16.96 7.94 9.55
CA ARG A 625 -17.58 6.61 9.53
C ARG A 625 -18.10 6.23 8.15
N TYR A 626 -18.71 7.16 7.42
CA TYR A 626 -19.13 6.97 6.02
C TYR A 626 -17.94 6.62 5.12
N HIS A 627 -16.86 7.42 5.16
CA HIS A 627 -15.65 7.17 4.37
C HIS A 627 -14.98 5.84 4.72
N GLU A 628 -15.01 5.45 5.99
CA GLU A 628 -14.53 4.13 6.40
C GLU A 628 -15.37 2.99 5.81
N ASP A 629 -16.70 3.12 5.76
CA ASP A 629 -17.54 2.11 5.13
C ASP A 629 -17.30 2.02 3.63
N VAL A 630 -17.20 3.17 2.95
CA VAL A 630 -16.86 3.25 1.53
C VAL A 630 -15.50 2.59 1.28
N LEU A 631 -14.52 2.85 2.15
CA LEU A 631 -13.21 2.20 2.11
C LEU A 631 -13.36 0.68 2.18
N CYS A 632 -14.11 0.15 3.15
CA CYS A 632 -14.33 -1.29 3.27
C CYS A 632 -14.97 -1.89 2.01
N ASP A 633 -15.92 -1.18 1.39
CA ASP A 633 -16.64 -1.65 0.21
C ASP A 633 -15.70 -1.79 -1.00
N LEU A 634 -14.69 -0.91 -1.13
CA LEU A 634 -13.66 -1.01 -2.16
C LEU A 634 -12.83 -2.30 -2.06
N PHE A 635 -12.62 -2.82 -0.84
CA PHE A 635 -11.82 -4.02 -0.59
C PHE A 635 -12.66 -5.29 -0.39
N THR A 636 -13.98 -5.18 -0.41
CA THR A 636 -14.91 -6.31 -0.21
C THR A 636 -15.85 -6.56 -1.39
N SER A 637 -15.81 -5.70 -2.42
CA SER A 637 -16.52 -5.83 -3.69
C SER A 637 -15.89 -6.91 -4.58
N GLU A 638 -16.14 -8.16 -4.21
CA GLU A 638 -15.98 -9.37 -5.06
C GLU A 638 -17.34 -9.98 -5.38
#